data_AF-A0AAV9HYB8-F1
#
_entry.id   AF-A0AAV9HYB8-F1
#
_cell.length_a   1.000
_cell.length_b   1.000
_cell.length_c   1.000
_cell.angle_alpha   90.00
_cell.angle_beta   90.00
_cell.angle_gamma   90.00
#
_symmetry.space_group_name_H-M   'P 1'
#
loop_
_entity.id
_entity.type
_entity.pdbx_description
1 polymer ?
#
loop_
_entity_poly.entity_id
_entity_poly.type
_entity_poly.pdbx_seq_one_letter_code
_entity_poly.pdbx_strand_id
1 'polypeptide(L)'
;MDMALTSRLGGSRPSLDTGTLKQATDAYIRKRSLVPGSPECDEKLRELILEHARREQGGSLRVGFLACIHAMSRDAALNMFASMRGEGQTSSSHVRFLNCVVLSYAASPLHVQERECRVAQALIQLLITPNFLAAIALLFEHLDEDPDAYLLPPEYIRTILRFTNLKTKYQGHLNRLHQQRKLMSLHNAVSWLGPLLDQPPDSTAVQVASELLPHWRDWTTWKPDYLRLMRWEGGSFTEAQKQRLRPVFDLEGPDITGAGHASLKQSVPGCFEYVRVVNDDPAVIDRLLCVLDSAQKVHGANAVDLVIFLCIENPAPIDPVLLSLVEAVIAIQDDSSIHAVLVWLQSHSAGFNTRMAALTQSLPVYDGRDALQGLLSAYIVSDVVKALPEARTEYEALLDEGVAHNLGMRIYRFSKALFAAKWLHPSLPPDMVRSVERLPPEETLEEILDALDASKSFEPQVNDYLRVVIGGQPGDADAMLRAIQKRIQFHRRGVRPDQANLADAINKVPYLDARVRDDCLQQLLAEKDSLLRELLPIVRAESNISCVDFASLLVRRNQLGCITHQCWYMLLFCFLVHRQREILSWSADELSTTHFFQWVHDLGVLFPDGDGRASLADIGFTAPRYQWWHLLVSKYGNAHARLEALYKGHGSLKWLWLQEVPEVTALLDVLQRQHAASPQQNFIISHLQPSIYAISLICASLSSLNRAGSSGLVAFESLCSKGQQSSRAAWQRQAIQVLGYCWRQSAGISPDDREGLRMLTLLMGLDDGLEVQGIYKARQYLVAEYKRVLSSARELHDIATQLRNHNPAKTDAFLADLGVEDIGPPPPTLDSDIPVKLSAFVESLGDRHWELCFPLDSLNTQKRQPVGIDPSSRLLLVRISMPRHASPPNFCIHFHPNDDDAQPHLPHPVADVIPESAPPCSRYKKTLINYLLSRVLHTSISQSQFLTPSQLLSSIYSTVSSALASPSHICPVCTQPHHDPLRIHRPTTCTNPSCIQTFSRAPLETRAHHLLSDPAVLKFMLACILATPDDTVPDVPDKADVINSFPSLSGISGADDALARIEGYDQLAVQREKLLGWMSESFRGCLVSAPAGSRIPAMGGRGSVGQFVLRNGRMETEAIEEYTGDEEWAVKFFTVKAQKLWEVVCEGILKGDDIGEGEDEIPEVGGEGLMWERFREKRVVLGCEVVKQGWQARVVKVRYVFICQNGGWTPPKMRVIGDAMRQSIEAMRRGRLAKE
;
A
#
# COMPACT_ATOMS: atom_id res chain seq x y z
N MET A 1 63.09 -23.82 -10.82
CA MET A 1 63.64 -22.51 -10.40
C MET A 1 62.59 -21.40 -10.44
N ASP A 2 61.50 -21.52 -11.20
CA ASP A 2 60.39 -20.53 -11.26
C ASP A 2 59.37 -20.57 -10.10
N MET A 3 59.29 -21.66 -9.32
CA MET A 3 58.41 -21.73 -8.13
C MET A 3 59.05 -21.15 -6.84
N ALA A 4 60.31 -20.72 -6.88
CA ALA A 4 60.99 -20.12 -5.73
C ALA A 4 60.89 -18.58 -5.66
N LEU A 5 60.26 -17.94 -6.68
CA LEU A 5 60.18 -16.48 -6.81
C LEU A 5 58.85 -15.87 -6.36
N THR A 6 57.80 -16.68 -6.16
CA THR A 6 56.48 -16.20 -5.72
C THR A 6 56.26 -16.21 -4.21
N SER A 7 57.11 -16.88 -3.41
CA SER A 7 56.93 -16.98 -1.94
C SER A 7 57.78 -15.99 -1.12
N ARG A 8 58.50 -15.04 -1.75
CA ARG A 8 59.36 -14.06 -1.06
C ARG A 8 59.18 -12.65 -1.61
N LEU A 9 58.06 -12.00 -1.29
CA LEU A 9 57.80 -10.60 -1.68
C LEU A 9 57.97 -9.57 -0.53
N GLY A 10 58.57 -9.98 0.60
CA GLY A 10 58.89 -9.09 1.72
C GLY A 10 60.38 -8.97 2.08
N GLY A 11 61.30 -9.60 1.32
CA GLY A 11 62.73 -9.57 1.59
C GLY A 11 63.53 -9.10 0.37
N SER A 12 64.48 -8.20 0.59
CA SER A 12 65.49 -7.68 -0.35
C SER A 12 65.78 -8.64 -1.52
N ARG A 13 65.37 -8.24 -2.74
CA ARG A 13 65.57 -9.00 -3.99
C ARG A 13 67.06 -9.32 -4.18
N PRO A 14 67.44 -10.52 -4.68
CA PRO A 14 68.70 -10.65 -5.39
C PRO A 14 68.58 -9.79 -6.64
N SER A 15 69.29 -8.65 -6.69
CA SER A 15 69.41 -7.90 -7.93
C SER A 15 69.98 -8.85 -8.98
N LEU A 16 69.27 -9.07 -10.08
CA LEU A 16 69.89 -9.68 -11.25
C LEU A 16 71.12 -8.82 -11.56
N ASP A 17 72.33 -9.35 -11.37
CA ASP A 17 73.55 -8.61 -11.66
C ASP A 17 73.67 -8.48 -13.18
N THR A 18 73.09 -7.40 -13.69
CA THR A 18 73.10 -7.03 -15.10
C THR A 18 74.54 -6.86 -15.61
N GLY A 19 75.50 -6.57 -14.73
CA GLY A 19 76.92 -6.50 -15.05
C GLY A 19 77.50 -7.86 -15.47
N THR A 20 77.20 -8.92 -14.71
CA THR A 20 77.67 -10.28 -15.04
C THR A 20 77.04 -10.80 -16.35
N LEU A 21 75.75 -10.52 -16.58
CA LEU A 21 75.09 -10.89 -17.83
C LEU A 21 75.65 -10.13 -19.04
N LYS A 22 75.93 -8.84 -18.87
CA LYS A 22 76.57 -8.01 -19.87
C LYS A 22 77.94 -8.55 -20.27
N GLN A 23 78.77 -8.91 -19.28
CA GLN A 23 80.10 -9.50 -19.54
C GLN A 23 80.02 -10.82 -20.32
N ALA A 24 79.04 -11.67 -20.03
CA ALA A 24 78.84 -12.94 -20.73
C ALA A 24 78.49 -12.71 -22.21
N THR A 25 77.61 -11.75 -22.49
CA THR A 25 77.27 -11.36 -23.87
C THR A 25 78.47 -10.71 -24.58
N ASP A 26 79.22 -9.82 -23.92
CA ASP A 26 80.40 -9.18 -24.51
C ASP A 26 81.51 -10.20 -24.83
N ALA A 27 81.64 -11.25 -24.00
CA ALA A 27 82.53 -12.37 -24.28
C ALA A 27 82.06 -13.18 -25.50
N TYR A 28 80.75 -13.41 -25.64
CA TYR A 28 80.17 -14.07 -26.82
C TYR A 28 80.39 -13.27 -28.11
N ILE A 29 80.13 -11.96 -28.08
CA ILE A 29 80.33 -11.04 -29.20
C ILE A 29 81.79 -11.02 -29.65
N ARG A 30 82.73 -10.87 -28.70
CA ARG A 30 84.17 -10.90 -28.98
C ARG A 30 84.62 -12.23 -29.57
N LYS A 31 84.11 -13.36 -29.03
CA LYS A 31 84.43 -14.70 -29.54
C LYS A 31 83.94 -14.93 -30.97
N ARG A 32 82.86 -14.27 -31.37
CA ARG A 32 82.27 -14.35 -32.72
C ARG A 32 82.74 -13.23 -33.66
N SER A 33 83.61 -12.32 -33.21
CA SER A 33 84.07 -11.15 -33.97
C SER A 33 82.93 -10.26 -34.48
N LEU A 34 81.84 -10.16 -33.71
CA LEU A 34 80.67 -9.36 -34.09
C LEU A 34 80.86 -7.90 -33.66
N VAL A 35 80.31 -6.96 -34.43
CA VAL A 35 80.27 -5.54 -34.08
C VAL A 35 78.92 -5.25 -33.38
N PRO A 36 78.91 -4.79 -32.11
CA PRO A 36 77.67 -4.44 -31.40
C PRO A 36 76.79 -3.48 -32.22
N GLY A 37 75.48 -3.73 -32.24
CA GLY A 37 74.51 -2.93 -32.99
C GLY A 37 74.52 -3.13 -34.50
N SER A 38 75.36 -4.01 -35.05
CA SER A 38 75.28 -4.39 -36.47
C SER A 38 74.14 -5.39 -36.73
N PRO A 39 73.56 -5.44 -37.94
CA PRO A 39 72.49 -6.39 -38.27
C PRO A 39 72.88 -7.86 -38.05
N GLU A 40 74.15 -8.19 -38.31
CA GLU A 40 74.70 -9.52 -38.10
C GLU A 40 74.79 -9.85 -36.59
N CYS A 41 75.16 -8.88 -35.76
CA CYS A 41 75.16 -9.03 -34.31
C CYS A 41 73.74 -9.20 -33.78
N ASP A 42 72.77 -8.40 -34.25
CA ASP A 42 71.38 -8.47 -33.84
C ASP A 42 70.72 -9.81 -34.15
N GLU A 43 70.98 -10.39 -35.34
CA GLU A 43 70.51 -11.72 -35.71
C GLU A 43 71.06 -12.77 -34.74
N LYS A 44 72.36 -12.73 -34.45
CA LYS A 44 73.01 -13.70 -33.54
C LYS A 44 72.60 -13.55 -32.09
N LEU A 45 72.39 -12.32 -31.62
CA LEU A 45 71.86 -12.08 -30.28
C LEU A 45 70.39 -12.53 -30.18
N ARG A 46 69.58 -12.32 -31.22
CA ARG A 46 68.21 -12.85 -31.28
C ARG A 46 68.19 -14.39 -31.28
N GLU A 47 69.04 -15.04 -32.08
CA GLU A 47 69.20 -16.50 -32.03
C GLU A 47 69.54 -16.96 -30.61
N LEU A 48 70.48 -16.29 -29.94
CA LEU A 48 70.90 -16.62 -28.57
C LEU A 48 69.76 -16.43 -27.55
N ILE A 49 68.99 -15.34 -27.66
CA ILE A 49 67.81 -15.07 -26.82
C ILE A 49 66.77 -16.18 -26.99
N LEU A 50 66.46 -16.55 -28.23
CA LEU A 50 65.47 -17.60 -28.54
C LEU A 50 65.97 -19.00 -28.18
N GLU A 51 67.27 -19.27 -28.32
CA GLU A 51 67.89 -20.51 -27.87
C GLU A 51 67.79 -20.62 -26.34
N HIS A 52 68.12 -19.55 -25.62
CA HIS A 52 68.00 -19.51 -24.17
C HIS A 52 66.55 -19.74 -23.73
N ALA A 53 65.58 -19.09 -24.37
CA ALA A 53 64.16 -19.28 -24.09
C ALA A 53 63.67 -20.73 -24.34
N ARG A 54 64.29 -21.46 -25.28
CA ARG A 54 63.92 -22.84 -25.64
C ARG A 54 64.52 -23.92 -24.74
N ARG A 55 65.45 -23.57 -23.83
CA ARG A 55 66.09 -24.57 -22.96
C ARG A 55 65.08 -25.18 -21.98
N GLU A 56 64.98 -26.51 -22.01
CA GLU A 56 64.08 -27.32 -21.16
C GLU A 56 64.28 -27.09 -19.65
N GLN A 57 65.43 -26.56 -19.23
CA GLN A 57 65.76 -26.27 -17.83
C GLN A 57 65.18 -24.94 -17.29
N GLY A 58 64.19 -24.36 -17.96
CA GLY A 58 63.51 -23.13 -17.52
C GLY A 58 64.21 -21.84 -17.94
N GLY A 59 64.78 -21.82 -19.15
CA GLY A 59 65.32 -20.59 -19.71
C GLY A 59 64.22 -19.54 -19.96
N SER A 60 64.53 -18.28 -19.70
CA SER A 60 63.55 -17.18 -19.80
C SER A 60 63.95 -16.22 -20.92
N LEU A 61 63.03 -16.01 -21.87
CA LEU A 61 63.20 -15.05 -22.96
C LEU A 61 63.65 -13.67 -22.45
N ARG A 62 63.08 -13.23 -21.31
CA ARG A 62 63.41 -11.95 -20.69
C ARG A 62 64.83 -11.87 -20.16
N VAL A 63 65.32 -12.96 -19.54
CA VAL A 63 66.69 -13.00 -18.99
C VAL A 63 67.71 -12.98 -20.12
N GLY A 64 67.47 -13.77 -21.18
CA GLY A 64 68.29 -13.74 -22.38
C GLY A 64 68.30 -12.35 -23.03
N PHE A 65 67.13 -11.71 -23.12
CA PHE A 65 67.01 -10.36 -23.68
C PHE A 65 67.74 -9.31 -22.84
N LEU A 66 67.52 -9.28 -21.52
CA LEU A 66 68.20 -8.35 -20.60
C LEU A 66 69.72 -8.50 -20.64
N ALA A 67 70.24 -9.71 -20.88
CA ALA A 67 71.67 -9.95 -21.06
C ALA A 67 72.21 -9.39 -22.38
N CYS A 68 71.39 -9.33 -23.42
CA CYS A 68 71.81 -8.97 -24.77
C CYS A 68 71.53 -7.52 -25.15
N ILE A 69 70.57 -6.86 -24.49
CA ILE A 69 70.01 -5.58 -24.93
C ILE A 69 71.05 -4.47 -25.11
N HIS A 70 72.09 -4.41 -24.26
CA HIS A 70 73.10 -3.34 -24.33
C HIS A 70 73.98 -3.39 -25.59
N ALA A 71 73.97 -4.51 -26.31
CA ALA A 71 74.76 -4.72 -27.52
C ALA A 71 73.90 -4.84 -28.79
N MET A 72 72.58 -4.76 -28.66
CA MET A 72 71.66 -4.78 -29.79
C MET A 72 71.47 -3.37 -30.38
N SER A 73 71.12 -3.28 -31.66
CA SER A 73 70.62 -2.02 -32.22
C SER A 73 69.27 -1.66 -31.61
N ARG A 74 68.90 -0.38 -31.68
CA ARG A 74 67.60 0.10 -31.18
C ARG A 74 66.44 -0.62 -31.87
N ASP A 75 66.47 -0.78 -33.18
CA ASP A 75 65.39 -1.43 -33.94
C ASP A 75 65.23 -2.90 -33.55
N ALA A 76 66.34 -3.62 -33.39
CA ALA A 76 66.30 -5.02 -32.95
C ALA A 76 65.77 -5.17 -31.52
N ALA A 77 66.18 -4.29 -30.60
CA ALA A 77 65.67 -4.28 -29.23
C ALA A 77 64.16 -3.96 -29.18
N LEU A 78 63.72 -2.95 -29.92
CA LEU A 78 62.31 -2.55 -30.01
C LEU A 78 61.43 -3.65 -30.60
N ASN A 79 61.90 -4.36 -31.63
CA ASN A 79 61.20 -5.51 -32.21
C ASN A 79 61.04 -6.66 -31.20
N MET A 80 62.07 -6.90 -30.37
CA MET A 80 61.99 -7.91 -29.30
C MET A 80 61.05 -7.50 -28.16
N PHE A 81 60.99 -6.22 -27.81
CA PHE A 81 59.96 -5.72 -26.90
C PHE A 81 58.55 -5.92 -27.46
N ALA A 82 58.34 -5.61 -28.75
CA ALA A 82 57.06 -5.80 -29.40
C ALA A 82 56.61 -7.28 -29.39
N SER A 83 57.53 -8.23 -29.61
CA SER A 83 57.21 -9.65 -29.53
C SER A 83 56.87 -10.09 -28.10
N MET A 84 57.66 -9.67 -27.11
CA MET A 84 57.41 -9.98 -25.69
C MET A 84 56.09 -9.39 -25.17
N ARG A 85 55.64 -8.27 -25.74
CA ARG A 85 54.36 -7.64 -25.40
C ARG A 85 53.15 -8.47 -25.84
N GLY A 86 53.27 -9.24 -26.93
CA GLY A 86 52.20 -10.06 -27.51
C GLY A 86 52.05 -11.47 -26.92
N GLU A 87 53.01 -11.95 -26.13
CA GLU A 87 53.10 -13.35 -25.66
C GLU A 87 52.16 -13.77 -24.50
N GLY A 88 51.11 -13.00 -24.20
CA GLY A 88 50.08 -13.46 -23.26
C GLY A 88 49.14 -12.39 -22.74
N GLN A 89 47.88 -12.78 -22.52
CA GLN A 89 46.82 -11.94 -21.93
C GLN A 89 46.62 -12.22 -20.43
N THR A 90 47.69 -12.56 -19.70
CA THR A 90 47.60 -12.86 -18.25
C THR A 90 48.20 -11.74 -17.41
N SER A 91 47.71 -11.56 -16.18
CA SER A 91 48.22 -10.56 -15.22
C SER A 91 49.73 -10.67 -15.04
N SER A 92 50.22 -11.91 -14.88
CA SER A 92 51.62 -12.22 -14.68
C SER A 92 52.48 -11.84 -15.90
N SER A 93 51.94 -11.97 -17.12
CA SER A 93 52.67 -11.62 -18.34
C SER A 93 52.89 -10.11 -18.48
N HIS A 94 51.89 -9.29 -18.12
CA HIS A 94 52.03 -7.82 -18.09
C HIS A 94 53.03 -7.36 -17.05
N VAL A 95 52.92 -7.83 -15.80
CA VAL A 95 53.87 -7.49 -14.72
C VAL A 95 55.29 -7.85 -15.13
N ARG A 96 55.50 -9.03 -15.71
CA ARG A 96 56.82 -9.46 -16.12
C ARG A 96 57.35 -8.67 -17.33
N PHE A 97 56.50 -8.27 -18.29
CA PHE A 97 56.89 -7.37 -19.39
C PHE A 97 57.29 -5.98 -18.88
N LEU A 98 56.48 -5.36 -18.02
CA LEU A 98 56.79 -4.06 -17.43
C LEU A 98 58.09 -4.11 -16.61
N ASN A 99 58.31 -5.17 -15.83
CA ASN A 99 59.60 -5.36 -15.13
C ASN A 99 60.77 -5.48 -16.13
N CYS A 100 60.55 -6.09 -17.29
CA CYS A 100 61.56 -6.15 -18.35
C CYS A 100 61.91 -4.75 -18.86
N VAL A 101 60.91 -3.88 -19.07
CA VAL A 101 61.13 -2.46 -19.46
C VAL A 101 61.96 -1.73 -18.42
N VAL A 102 61.60 -1.84 -17.13
CA VAL A 102 62.32 -1.20 -16.02
C VAL A 102 63.76 -1.69 -15.90
N LEU A 103 63.98 -3.00 -15.98
CA LEU A 103 65.32 -3.58 -15.91
C LEU A 103 66.16 -3.28 -17.15
N SER A 104 65.53 -3.16 -18.32
CA SER A 104 66.19 -2.80 -19.57
C SER A 104 66.68 -1.35 -19.55
N TYR A 105 65.91 -0.43 -18.97
CA TYR A 105 66.37 0.95 -18.73
C TYR A 105 67.64 0.97 -17.88
N ALA A 106 67.68 0.18 -16.79
CA ALA A 106 68.86 0.09 -15.95
C ALA A 106 70.08 -0.54 -16.66
N ALA A 107 69.85 -1.48 -17.58
CA ALA A 107 70.92 -2.14 -18.34
C ALA A 107 71.45 -1.30 -19.51
N SER A 108 70.56 -0.59 -20.21
CA SER A 108 70.89 0.28 -21.34
C SER A 108 69.83 1.39 -21.50
N PRO A 109 70.05 2.59 -20.94
CA PRO A 109 69.17 3.74 -21.07
C PRO A 109 68.98 4.23 -22.52
N LEU A 110 69.78 3.74 -23.47
CA LEU A 110 69.71 4.11 -24.88
C LEU A 110 68.48 3.53 -25.60
N HIS A 111 67.89 2.44 -25.08
CA HIS A 111 66.78 1.73 -25.76
C HIS A 111 65.42 1.94 -25.12
N VAL A 112 65.37 2.31 -23.84
CA VAL A 112 64.14 2.60 -23.08
C VAL A 112 64.25 4.03 -22.60
N GLN A 113 63.23 4.85 -22.82
CA GLN A 113 63.23 6.21 -22.27
C GLN A 113 62.98 6.18 -20.76
N GLU A 114 63.56 7.14 -20.02
CA GLU A 114 63.35 7.25 -18.56
C GLU A 114 61.85 7.30 -18.20
N ARG A 115 61.06 8.01 -19.02
CA ARG A 115 59.61 8.12 -18.85
C ARG A 115 58.89 6.79 -19.00
N GLU A 116 59.19 6.01 -20.03
CA GLU A 116 58.60 4.68 -20.20
C GLU A 116 58.95 3.76 -19.03
N CYS A 117 60.14 3.92 -18.46
CA CYS A 117 60.53 3.25 -17.22
C CYS A 117 59.65 3.69 -16.03
N ARG A 118 59.45 5.00 -15.82
CA ARG A 118 58.60 5.53 -14.74
C ARG A 118 57.12 5.12 -14.90
N VAL A 119 56.57 5.19 -16.12
CA VAL A 119 55.23 4.68 -16.44
C VAL A 119 55.12 3.18 -16.17
N ALA A 120 56.13 2.40 -16.55
CA ALA A 120 56.18 0.97 -16.24
C ALA A 120 56.19 0.70 -14.73
N GLN A 121 56.95 1.49 -13.95
CA GLN A 121 56.98 1.38 -12.49
C GLN A 121 55.62 1.69 -11.88
N ALA A 122 54.94 2.76 -12.30
CA ALA A 122 53.60 3.11 -11.83
C ALA A 122 52.58 2.01 -12.18
N LEU A 123 52.61 1.46 -13.39
CA LEU A 123 51.76 0.34 -13.79
C LEU A 123 52.04 -0.94 -12.99
N ILE A 124 53.30 -1.23 -12.67
CA ILE A 124 53.66 -2.33 -11.77
C ILE A 124 53.08 -2.10 -10.37
N GLN A 125 53.17 -0.88 -9.84
CA GLN A 125 52.59 -0.56 -8.55
C GLN A 125 51.06 -0.72 -8.56
N LEU A 126 50.37 -0.35 -9.65
CA LEU A 126 48.93 -0.59 -9.80
C LEU A 126 48.56 -2.08 -9.84
N LEU A 127 49.43 -2.91 -10.42
CA LEU A 127 49.22 -4.35 -10.53
C LEU A 127 49.49 -5.10 -9.21
N ILE A 128 50.32 -4.54 -8.32
CA ILE A 128 50.80 -5.24 -7.11
C ILE A 128 50.20 -4.64 -5.82
N THR A 129 50.05 -3.33 -5.74
CA THR A 129 49.79 -2.63 -4.47
C THR A 129 48.28 -2.46 -4.25
N PRO A 130 47.77 -2.71 -3.03
CA PRO A 130 46.35 -2.46 -2.72
C PRO A 130 46.00 -0.97 -2.68
N ASN A 131 46.97 -0.08 -2.44
CA ASN A 131 46.78 1.38 -2.49
C ASN A 131 46.90 1.90 -3.93
N PHE A 132 45.88 1.62 -4.74
CA PHE A 132 45.88 1.99 -6.16
C PHE A 132 45.78 3.51 -6.39
N LEU A 133 45.30 4.31 -5.43
CA LEU A 133 45.10 5.76 -5.62
C LEU A 133 46.43 6.51 -5.83
N ALA A 134 47.42 6.27 -4.97
CA ALA A 134 48.73 6.89 -5.09
C ALA A 134 49.44 6.46 -6.40
N ALA A 135 49.27 5.19 -6.79
CA ALA A 135 49.85 4.66 -8.01
C ALA A 135 49.16 5.21 -9.28
N ILE A 136 47.86 5.55 -9.23
CA ILE A 136 47.17 6.26 -10.31
C ILE A 136 47.73 7.67 -10.45
N ALA A 137 47.82 8.43 -9.35
CA ALA A 137 48.35 9.80 -9.40
C ALA A 137 49.77 9.84 -10.00
N LEU A 138 50.65 8.92 -9.56
CA LEU A 138 52.00 8.76 -10.12
C LEU A 138 52.00 8.36 -11.61
N LEU A 139 51.08 7.49 -12.03
CA LEU A 139 50.95 7.12 -13.44
C LEU A 139 50.66 8.37 -14.29
N PHE A 140 49.70 9.18 -13.88
CA PHE A 140 49.29 10.36 -14.64
C PHE A 140 50.33 11.48 -14.63
N GLU A 141 51.07 11.67 -13.53
CA GLU A 141 52.23 12.57 -13.49
C GLU A 141 53.25 12.23 -14.59
N HIS A 142 53.45 10.95 -14.90
CA HIS A 142 54.40 10.51 -15.92
C HIS A 142 53.80 10.39 -17.32
N LEU A 143 52.48 10.46 -17.49
CA LEU A 143 51.82 10.39 -18.80
C LEU A 143 51.84 11.74 -19.55
N ASP A 144 52.30 12.82 -18.92
CA ASP A 144 52.16 14.19 -19.43
C ASP A 144 53.22 14.63 -20.46
N GLU A 145 54.37 13.96 -20.53
CA GLU A 145 55.59 14.59 -21.08
C GLU A 145 55.95 14.30 -22.57
N ASP A 146 55.26 13.42 -23.33
CA ASP A 146 55.56 13.14 -24.77
C ASP A 146 54.47 12.24 -25.45
N PRO A 147 54.00 12.52 -26.68
CA PRO A 147 53.11 11.62 -27.44
C PRO A 147 53.76 10.34 -28.01
N ASP A 148 55.09 10.26 -28.13
CA ASP A 148 55.77 9.21 -28.93
C ASP A 148 56.26 7.97 -28.13
N ALA A 149 55.49 7.48 -27.14
CA ALA A 149 55.85 6.29 -26.37
C ALA A 149 55.73 4.99 -27.21
N TYR A 150 56.86 4.40 -27.60
CA TYR A 150 56.91 3.23 -28.50
C TYR A 150 56.67 1.89 -27.76
N LEU A 151 57.25 1.72 -26.58
CA LEU A 151 57.17 0.48 -25.79
C LEU A 151 55.83 0.37 -25.07
N LEU A 152 55.35 1.49 -24.53
CA LEU A 152 54.10 1.61 -23.78
C LEU A 152 53.10 2.51 -24.52
N PRO A 153 52.60 2.08 -25.69
CA PRO A 153 51.62 2.87 -26.42
C PRO A 153 50.31 2.98 -25.63
N PRO A 154 49.49 4.03 -25.86
CA PRO A 154 48.23 4.27 -25.16
C PRO A 154 47.31 3.04 -25.11
N GLU A 155 47.22 2.28 -26.21
CA GLU A 155 46.41 1.07 -26.31
C GLU A 155 46.87 -0.04 -25.34
N TYR A 156 48.18 -0.18 -25.14
CA TYR A 156 48.71 -1.17 -24.20
C TYR A 156 48.44 -0.78 -22.75
N ILE A 157 48.59 0.51 -22.43
CA ILE A 157 48.25 1.05 -21.11
C ILE A 157 46.76 0.82 -20.83
N ARG A 158 45.88 1.17 -21.77
CA ARG A 158 44.43 0.89 -21.67
C ARG A 158 44.13 -0.60 -21.48
N THR A 159 44.85 -1.48 -22.18
CA THR A 159 44.72 -2.94 -22.01
C THR A 159 45.03 -3.38 -20.58
N ILE A 160 46.12 -2.88 -19.97
CA ILE A 160 46.48 -3.18 -18.58
C ILE A 160 45.44 -2.64 -17.59
N LEU A 161 44.91 -1.44 -17.83
CA LEU A 161 43.90 -0.82 -16.97
C LEU A 161 42.55 -1.53 -17.03
N ARG A 162 42.15 -2.02 -18.22
CA ARG A 162 40.98 -2.88 -18.38
C ARG A 162 41.18 -4.22 -17.67
N PHE A 163 42.35 -4.83 -17.83
CA PHE A 163 42.68 -6.11 -17.20
C PHE A 163 42.60 -6.06 -15.66
N THR A 164 42.95 -4.93 -15.05
CA THR A 164 42.95 -4.77 -13.59
C THR A 164 41.57 -4.49 -12.97
N ASN A 165 40.52 -4.37 -13.80
CA ASN A 165 39.21 -3.82 -13.42
C ASN A 165 39.34 -2.49 -12.66
N LEU A 166 40.38 -1.70 -12.98
CA LEU A 166 40.70 -0.49 -12.22
C LEU A 166 39.56 0.53 -12.31
N LYS A 167 38.94 0.67 -13.49
CA LYS A 167 37.74 1.48 -13.70
C LYS A 167 36.66 1.15 -12.66
N THR A 168 36.27 -0.12 -12.55
CA THR A 168 35.21 -0.56 -11.62
C THR A 168 35.62 -0.35 -10.17
N LYS A 169 36.88 -0.66 -9.81
CA LYS A 169 37.39 -0.47 -8.44
C LYS A 169 37.45 0.99 -8.03
N TYR A 170 37.97 1.84 -8.93
CA TYR A 170 38.13 3.27 -8.70
C TYR A 170 36.75 3.95 -8.65
N GLN A 171 35.86 3.68 -9.61
CA GLN A 171 34.48 4.16 -9.59
C GLN A 171 33.73 3.68 -8.34
N GLY A 172 33.87 2.41 -7.96
CA GLY A 172 33.29 1.87 -6.74
C GLY A 172 33.82 2.55 -5.47
N HIS A 173 35.10 2.95 -5.46
CA HIS A 173 35.69 3.72 -4.37
C HIS A 173 35.15 5.15 -4.31
N LEU A 174 35.11 5.87 -5.44
CA LEU A 174 34.51 7.21 -5.52
C LEU A 174 33.04 7.19 -5.12
N ASN A 175 32.26 6.24 -5.64
CA ASN A 175 30.84 6.09 -5.31
C ASN A 175 30.64 5.84 -3.82
N ARG A 176 31.48 5.01 -3.19
CA ARG A 176 31.44 4.75 -1.75
C ARG A 176 31.77 6.00 -0.93
N LEU A 177 32.81 6.75 -1.30
CA LEU A 177 33.16 8.00 -0.61
C LEU A 177 32.04 9.04 -0.76
N HIS A 178 31.48 9.17 -1.96
CA HIS A 178 30.33 10.02 -2.24
C HIS A 178 29.10 9.60 -1.42
N GLN A 179 28.76 8.31 -1.38
CA GLN A 179 27.64 7.78 -0.58
C GLN A 179 27.83 8.01 0.92
N GLN A 180 29.06 7.87 1.42
CA GLN A 180 29.43 8.14 2.82
C GLN A 180 29.56 9.65 3.13
N ARG A 181 29.35 10.52 2.12
CA ARG A 181 29.52 11.98 2.21
C ARG A 181 30.91 12.40 2.70
N LYS A 182 31.93 11.59 2.38
CA LYS A 182 33.34 11.89 2.61
C LYS A 182 33.89 12.71 1.46
N LEU A 183 33.36 13.92 1.30
CA LEU A 183 33.64 14.78 0.16
C LEU A 183 35.10 15.27 0.14
N MET A 184 35.75 15.43 1.29
CA MET A 184 37.18 15.77 1.34
C MET A 184 38.03 14.60 0.85
N SER A 185 37.76 13.38 1.36
CA SER A 185 38.42 12.17 0.86
C SER A 185 38.16 11.95 -0.63
N LEU A 186 36.94 12.25 -1.10
CA LEU A 186 36.57 12.16 -2.52
C LEU A 186 37.38 13.15 -3.35
N HIS A 187 37.45 14.42 -2.94
CA HIS A 187 38.26 15.45 -3.59
C HIS A 187 39.74 15.05 -3.66
N ASN A 188 40.31 14.58 -2.55
CA ASN A 188 41.71 14.12 -2.52
C ASN A 188 41.93 12.90 -3.43
N ALA A 189 40.92 12.06 -3.64
CA ALA A 189 41.03 10.91 -4.53
C ALA A 189 41.09 11.32 -6.01
N VAL A 190 40.56 12.48 -6.39
CA VAL A 190 40.43 12.95 -7.79
C VAL A 190 41.25 14.20 -8.12
N SER A 191 41.82 14.90 -7.13
CA SER A 191 42.51 16.19 -7.31
C SER A 191 43.73 16.14 -8.25
N TRP A 192 44.33 14.97 -8.43
CA TRP A 192 45.41 14.74 -9.39
C TRP A 192 44.98 14.90 -10.86
N LEU A 193 43.68 14.94 -11.15
CA LEU A 193 43.16 15.17 -12.51
C LEU A 193 43.34 16.62 -12.96
N GLY A 194 43.55 17.59 -12.06
CA GLY A 194 43.61 19.02 -12.38
C GLY A 194 44.52 19.39 -13.56
N PRO A 195 45.78 18.91 -13.62
CA PRO A 195 46.70 19.18 -14.73
C PRO A 195 46.20 18.71 -16.10
N LEU A 196 45.25 17.75 -16.17
CA LEU A 196 44.75 17.21 -17.43
C LEU A 196 43.87 18.19 -18.24
N LEU A 197 43.38 19.25 -17.60
CA LEU A 197 42.60 20.29 -18.29
C LEU A 197 43.42 21.07 -19.32
N ASP A 198 44.72 21.25 -19.06
CA ASP A 198 45.62 22.02 -19.91
C ASP A 198 46.24 21.15 -21.04
N GLN A 199 45.97 19.84 -21.01
CA GLN A 199 46.53 18.88 -21.97
C GLN A 199 45.71 18.77 -23.27
N PRO A 200 46.36 18.49 -24.41
CA PRO A 200 45.66 18.24 -25.66
C PRO A 200 44.65 17.09 -25.53
N PRO A 201 43.48 17.15 -26.20
CA PRO A 201 42.47 16.07 -26.16
C PRO A 201 43.01 14.71 -26.60
N ASP A 202 44.00 14.74 -27.50
CA ASP A 202 44.63 13.53 -28.05
C ASP A 202 45.80 13.02 -27.19
N SER A 203 46.14 13.69 -26.08
CA SER A 203 47.21 13.24 -25.19
C SER A 203 46.89 11.86 -24.59
N THR A 204 47.93 11.04 -24.39
CA THR A 204 47.80 9.72 -23.78
C THR A 204 47.12 9.80 -22.41
N ALA A 205 47.43 10.82 -21.62
CA ALA A 205 46.83 11.06 -20.32
C ALA A 205 45.32 11.27 -20.43
N VAL A 206 44.86 12.16 -21.32
CA VAL A 206 43.41 12.42 -21.53
C VAL A 206 42.67 11.19 -22.04
N GLN A 207 43.26 10.43 -22.97
CA GLN A 207 42.67 9.17 -23.46
C GLN A 207 42.52 8.15 -22.33
N VAL A 208 43.55 8.00 -21.49
CA VAL A 208 43.55 7.07 -20.35
C VAL A 208 42.56 7.51 -19.26
N ALA A 209 42.48 8.81 -18.95
CA ALA A 209 41.50 9.36 -18.01
C ALA A 209 40.06 9.12 -18.48
N SER A 210 39.78 9.35 -19.77
CA SER A 210 38.46 9.15 -20.36
C SER A 210 37.99 7.68 -20.31
N GLU A 211 38.93 6.74 -20.40
CA GLU A 211 38.64 5.31 -20.24
C GLU A 211 38.34 4.94 -18.77
N LEU A 212 39.17 5.42 -17.84
CA LEU A 212 39.09 5.11 -16.41
C LEU A 212 37.93 5.79 -15.70
N LEU A 213 37.64 7.05 -16.04
CA LEU A 213 36.69 7.91 -15.37
C LEU A 213 35.79 8.58 -16.41
N PRO A 214 34.58 8.03 -16.62
CA PRO A 214 33.53 8.76 -17.30
C PRO A 214 33.33 10.10 -16.58
N HIS A 215 33.26 11.19 -17.33
CA HIS A 215 33.08 12.54 -16.78
C HIS A 215 34.26 13.06 -15.93
N TRP A 216 35.50 12.60 -16.19
CA TRP A 216 36.70 13.12 -15.52
C TRP A 216 36.78 14.67 -15.52
N ARG A 217 36.24 15.32 -16.56
CA ARG A 217 36.18 16.79 -16.67
C ARG A 217 35.41 17.44 -15.52
N ASP A 218 34.28 16.89 -15.11
CA ASP A 218 33.46 17.44 -14.02
C ASP A 218 34.24 17.42 -12.69
N TRP A 219 35.09 16.40 -12.50
CA TRP A 219 35.98 16.29 -11.35
C TRP A 219 37.16 17.26 -11.40
N THR A 220 37.61 17.65 -12.59
CA THR A 220 38.72 18.59 -12.76
C THR A 220 38.33 20.04 -12.56
N THR A 221 37.08 20.38 -12.93
CA THR A 221 36.55 21.72 -12.71
C THR A 221 36.18 21.92 -11.24
N TRP A 222 35.92 20.85 -10.50
CA TRP A 222 35.56 20.89 -9.09
C TRP A 222 36.66 21.50 -8.19
N LYS A 223 36.37 22.70 -7.66
CA LYS A 223 37.14 23.45 -6.67
C LYS A 223 36.23 23.77 -5.47
N PRO A 224 36.01 22.81 -4.56
CA PRO A 224 35.17 23.03 -3.38
C PRO A 224 35.82 23.96 -2.36
N ASP A 225 35.05 24.45 -1.38
CA ASP A 225 35.63 25.03 -0.17
C ASP A 225 36.31 23.92 0.67
N TYR A 226 37.62 23.82 0.52
CA TYR A 226 38.45 22.81 1.18
C TYR A 226 38.30 22.82 2.70
N LEU A 227 38.23 24.01 3.32
CA LEU A 227 38.12 24.12 4.78
C LEU A 227 36.76 23.64 5.27
N ARG A 228 35.69 23.93 4.51
CA ARG A 228 34.34 23.44 4.79
C ARG A 228 34.26 21.92 4.69
N LEU A 229 34.75 21.33 3.59
CA LEU A 229 34.72 19.87 3.42
C LEU A 229 35.51 19.14 4.52
N MET A 230 36.64 19.70 4.95
CA MET A 230 37.44 19.14 6.05
C MET A 230 36.65 19.15 7.36
N ARG A 231 35.99 20.27 7.67
CA ARG A 231 35.15 20.38 8.87
C ARG A 231 33.96 19.42 8.81
N TRP A 232 33.31 19.30 7.66
CA TRP A 232 32.16 18.41 7.52
C TRP A 232 32.52 16.94 7.68
N GLU A 233 33.60 16.50 7.05
CA GLU A 233 34.05 15.11 7.15
C GLU A 233 34.59 14.77 8.55
N GLY A 234 35.23 15.74 9.23
CA GLY A 234 35.68 15.61 10.62
C GLY A 234 34.61 15.92 11.68
N GLY A 235 33.43 16.39 11.28
CA GLY A 235 32.36 16.87 12.16
C GLY A 235 31.56 15.75 12.82
N SER A 236 30.80 16.08 13.86
CA SER A 236 30.01 15.14 14.66
C SER A 236 28.61 14.86 14.07
N PHE A 237 28.50 14.69 12.76
CA PHE A 237 27.23 14.34 12.12
C PHE A 237 26.88 12.87 12.40
N THR A 238 25.65 12.62 12.85
CA THR A 238 25.11 11.25 12.86
C THR A 238 24.87 10.77 11.43
N GLU A 239 24.90 9.45 11.20
CA GLU A 239 24.62 8.90 9.86
C GLU A 239 23.22 9.29 9.35
N ALA A 240 22.22 9.38 10.25
CA ALA A 240 20.88 9.84 9.89
C ALA A 240 20.89 11.31 9.40
N GLN A 241 21.64 12.18 10.08
CA GLN A 241 21.82 13.58 9.66
C GLN A 241 22.56 13.68 8.34
N LYS A 242 23.62 12.89 8.11
CA LYS A 242 24.35 12.87 6.84
C LYS A 242 23.45 12.46 5.66
N GLN A 243 22.56 11.51 5.87
CA GLN A 243 21.60 11.11 4.84
C GLN A 243 20.58 12.20 4.54
N ARG A 244 20.04 12.87 5.57
CA ARG A 244 19.13 14.01 5.40
C ARG A 244 19.84 15.19 4.71
N LEU A 245 21.06 15.52 5.12
CA LEU A 245 21.89 16.61 4.56
C LEU A 245 22.51 16.31 3.20
N ARG A 246 22.30 15.13 2.61
CA ARG A 246 22.84 14.77 1.29
C ARG A 246 22.67 15.88 0.24
N PRO A 247 21.47 16.45 0.02
CA PRO A 247 21.28 17.50 -0.98
C PRO A 247 22.15 18.73 -0.68
N VAL A 248 22.31 19.07 0.60
CA VAL A 248 23.12 20.21 1.06
C VAL A 248 24.62 19.95 0.88
N PHE A 249 25.08 18.71 1.10
CA PHE A 249 26.46 18.32 0.82
C PHE A 249 26.76 18.31 -0.67
N ASP A 250 25.81 17.90 -1.51
CA ASP A 250 25.97 17.84 -2.96
C ASP A 250 26.19 19.24 -3.57
N LEU A 251 25.75 20.32 -2.91
CA LEU A 251 26.05 21.71 -3.31
C LEU A 251 27.54 22.04 -3.33
N GLU A 252 28.36 21.45 -2.45
CA GLU A 252 29.82 21.57 -2.47
C GLU A 252 30.47 20.46 -3.31
N GLY A 253 29.68 19.60 -3.95
CA GLY A 253 30.15 18.56 -4.87
C GLY A 253 30.55 19.09 -6.25
N PRO A 254 31.01 18.20 -7.15
CA PRO A 254 31.33 18.56 -8.53
C PRO A 254 30.10 19.08 -9.28
N ASP A 255 30.31 19.93 -10.27
CA ASP A 255 29.23 20.46 -11.10
C ASP A 255 28.73 19.39 -12.09
N ILE A 256 27.66 18.69 -11.69
CA ILE A 256 27.01 17.65 -12.49
C ILE A 256 26.05 18.22 -13.56
N THR A 257 25.86 19.54 -13.63
CA THR A 257 25.03 20.17 -14.67
C THR A 257 25.74 20.20 -16.04
N GLY A 258 27.05 19.96 -16.05
CA GLY A 258 27.89 20.05 -17.25
C GLY A 258 28.25 21.48 -17.65
N ALA A 259 27.89 22.49 -16.85
CA ALA A 259 28.23 23.90 -17.12
C ALA A 259 29.69 24.26 -16.77
N GLY A 260 30.42 23.36 -16.10
CA GLY A 260 31.85 23.50 -15.83
C GLY A 260 32.17 24.46 -14.69
N HIS A 261 31.22 24.70 -13.78
CA HIS A 261 31.44 25.52 -12.60
C HIS A 261 32.33 24.81 -11.57
N ALA A 262 32.86 25.60 -10.63
CA ALA A 262 33.80 25.07 -9.64
C ALA A 262 33.13 24.22 -8.56
N SER A 263 31.81 24.34 -8.38
CA SER A 263 31.02 23.46 -7.52
C SER A 263 29.57 23.51 -7.97
N LEU A 264 28.77 22.53 -7.57
CA LEU A 264 27.36 22.49 -7.94
C LEU A 264 26.63 23.78 -7.53
N LYS A 265 26.88 24.33 -6.34
CA LYS A 265 26.26 25.59 -5.89
C LYS A 265 26.54 26.81 -6.76
N GLN A 266 27.59 26.79 -7.58
CA GLN A 266 27.92 27.89 -8.48
C GLN A 266 27.18 27.80 -9.82
N SER A 267 26.52 26.66 -10.11
CA SER A 267 25.73 26.44 -11.31
C SER A 267 24.30 27.00 -11.23
N VAL A 268 24.05 28.01 -10.40
CA VAL A 268 22.70 28.58 -10.21
C VAL A 268 22.17 29.17 -11.53
N PRO A 269 20.89 28.92 -11.89
CA PRO A 269 19.89 28.15 -11.15
C PRO A 269 19.90 26.64 -11.43
N GLY A 270 20.74 26.16 -12.35
CA GLY A 270 20.82 24.75 -12.75
C GLY A 270 21.06 23.77 -11.60
N CYS A 271 21.74 24.18 -10.52
CA CYS A 271 21.88 23.35 -9.32
C CYS A 271 20.55 22.90 -8.71
N PHE A 272 19.49 23.71 -8.82
CA PHE A 272 18.17 23.42 -8.22
C PHE A 272 17.40 22.35 -8.98
N GLU A 273 17.79 22.04 -10.23
CA GLU A 273 17.23 20.89 -10.96
C GLU A 273 17.69 19.56 -10.34
N TYR A 274 18.86 19.56 -9.68
CA TYR A 274 19.49 18.37 -9.12
C TYR A 274 19.43 18.31 -7.58
N VAL A 275 19.38 19.47 -6.93
CA VAL A 275 19.34 19.59 -5.47
C VAL A 275 18.04 20.27 -5.05
N ARG A 276 17.17 19.53 -4.38
CA ARG A 276 15.96 20.09 -3.74
C ARG A 276 16.35 20.75 -2.42
N VAL A 277 16.69 22.02 -2.48
CA VAL A 277 16.72 22.93 -1.33
C VAL A 277 15.55 23.90 -1.43
N VAL A 278 15.06 24.37 -0.29
CA VAL A 278 13.84 25.20 -0.22
C VAL A 278 14.08 26.62 -0.77
N ASN A 279 15.34 27.07 -0.85
CA ASN A 279 15.70 28.41 -1.29
C ASN A 279 16.51 28.39 -2.58
N ASP A 280 16.09 29.19 -3.55
CA ASP A 280 16.74 29.34 -4.85
C ASP A 280 17.70 30.55 -4.92
N ASP A 281 17.90 31.26 -3.79
CA ASP A 281 18.81 32.41 -3.70
C ASP A 281 20.23 31.97 -3.28
N PRO A 282 21.26 32.18 -4.13
CA PRO A 282 22.65 31.83 -3.84
C PRO A 282 23.18 32.44 -2.54
N ALA A 283 22.78 33.68 -2.23
CA ALA A 283 23.25 34.37 -1.03
C ALA A 283 22.68 33.73 0.24
N VAL A 284 21.43 33.24 0.17
CA VAL A 284 20.79 32.50 1.26
C VAL A 284 21.44 31.13 1.43
N ILE A 285 21.78 30.43 0.33
CA ILE A 285 22.46 29.14 0.38
C ILE A 285 23.83 29.25 1.01
N ASP A 286 24.67 30.18 0.57
CA ASP A 286 26.01 30.34 1.15
C ASP A 286 25.93 30.68 2.64
N ARG A 287 24.95 31.49 3.08
CA ARG A 287 24.68 31.72 4.50
C ARG A 287 24.24 30.44 5.21
N LEU A 288 23.31 29.66 4.68
CA LEU A 288 22.87 28.39 5.27
C LEU A 288 24.03 27.39 5.42
N LEU A 289 24.94 27.33 4.45
CA LEU A 289 26.14 26.50 4.55
C LEU A 289 27.07 26.99 5.67
N CYS A 290 27.22 28.31 5.86
CA CYS A 290 27.92 28.88 7.01
C CYS A 290 27.21 28.62 8.35
N VAL A 291 25.87 28.56 8.35
CA VAL A 291 25.08 28.17 9.52
C VAL A 291 25.31 26.70 9.86
N LEU A 292 25.31 25.81 8.86
CA LEU A 292 25.67 24.40 9.05
C LEU A 292 27.10 24.25 9.61
N ASP A 293 28.03 25.06 9.09
CA ASP A 293 29.42 25.11 9.57
C ASP A 293 29.53 25.53 11.05
N SER A 294 28.57 26.30 11.54
CA SER A 294 28.50 26.78 12.92
C SER A 294 27.72 25.82 13.82
N ALA A 295 26.63 25.24 13.29
CA ALA A 295 25.78 24.28 13.98
C ALA A 295 26.57 23.04 14.42
N GLN A 296 27.46 22.52 13.57
CA GLN A 296 28.32 21.38 13.90
C GLN A 296 29.28 21.63 15.07
N LYS A 297 29.52 22.90 15.44
CA LYS A 297 30.39 23.26 16.57
C LYS A 297 29.65 23.24 17.90
N VAL A 298 28.31 23.25 17.87
CA VAL A 298 27.50 23.20 19.07
C VAL A 298 27.51 21.77 19.62
N HIS A 299 27.72 21.63 20.93
CA HIS A 299 27.66 20.33 21.58
C HIS A 299 26.20 19.84 21.67
N GLY A 300 25.77 19.05 20.68
CA GLY A 300 24.43 18.44 20.64
C GLY A 300 23.95 18.17 19.22
N ALA A 301 22.83 17.45 19.09
CA ALA A 301 22.27 17.10 17.78
C ALA A 301 21.32 18.18 17.23
N ASN A 302 20.72 18.99 18.10
CA ASN A 302 19.58 19.84 17.73
C ASN A 302 19.98 21.01 16.83
N ALA A 303 21.23 21.49 16.92
CA ALA A 303 21.72 22.55 16.03
C ALA A 303 21.75 22.10 14.57
N VAL A 304 22.22 20.88 14.32
CA VAL A 304 22.23 20.29 12.98
C VAL A 304 20.80 19.97 12.54
N ASP A 305 19.97 19.43 13.42
CA ASP A 305 18.56 19.15 13.11
C ASP A 305 17.75 20.41 12.80
N LEU A 306 18.08 21.54 13.43
CA LEU A 306 17.51 22.84 13.10
C LEU A 306 17.86 23.27 11.68
N VAL A 307 19.12 23.12 11.28
CA VAL A 307 19.54 23.41 9.90
C VAL A 307 18.87 22.45 8.90
N ILE A 308 18.73 21.16 9.25
CA ILE A 308 18.03 20.20 8.39
C ILE A 308 16.56 20.62 8.22
N PHE A 309 15.87 20.95 9.30
CA PHE A 309 14.49 21.39 9.24
C PHE A 309 14.35 22.58 8.29
N LEU A 310 15.20 23.59 8.44
CA LEU A 310 15.18 24.78 7.60
C LEU A 310 15.48 24.50 6.13
N CYS A 311 16.53 23.72 5.84
CA CYS A 311 17.03 23.52 4.48
C CYS A 311 16.22 22.50 3.65
N ILE A 312 15.59 21.53 4.31
CA ILE A 312 15.06 20.32 3.67
C ILE A 312 13.59 20.07 4.03
N GLU A 313 13.19 20.24 5.28
CA GLU A 313 11.86 19.81 5.75
C GLU A 313 10.83 20.93 5.76
N ASN A 314 11.27 22.19 5.84
CA ASN A 314 10.41 23.35 5.84
C ASN A 314 9.84 23.56 4.42
N PRO A 315 8.52 23.50 4.22
CA PRO A 315 7.93 23.70 2.89
C PRO A 315 8.00 25.16 2.40
N ALA A 316 8.32 26.12 3.27
CA ALA A 316 8.35 27.53 2.93
C ALA A 316 9.79 28.07 2.78
N PRO A 317 10.07 28.90 1.75
CA PRO A 317 11.37 29.56 1.60
C PRO A 317 11.72 30.35 2.86
N ILE A 318 13.00 30.25 3.23
CA ILE A 318 13.54 30.89 4.43
C ILE A 318 13.75 32.36 4.11
N ASP A 319 13.04 33.24 4.81
CA ASP A 319 13.31 34.66 4.72
C ASP A 319 14.66 35.02 5.41
N PRO A 320 15.35 36.09 4.99
CA PRO A 320 16.63 36.50 5.58
C PRO A 320 16.55 36.81 7.09
N VAL A 321 15.37 37.12 7.62
CA VAL A 321 15.17 37.49 9.04
C VAL A 321 15.16 36.22 9.89
N LEU A 322 14.43 35.18 9.48
CA LEU A 322 14.43 33.86 10.09
C LEU A 322 15.83 33.25 10.06
N LEU A 323 16.57 33.41 8.96
CA LEU A 323 17.95 32.94 8.89
C LEU A 323 18.86 33.67 9.89
N SER A 324 18.70 34.99 10.03
CA SER A 324 19.46 35.79 11.00
C SER A 324 19.10 35.42 12.44
N LEU A 325 17.83 35.09 12.70
CA LEU A 325 17.37 34.56 13.98
C LEU A 325 18.06 33.23 14.29
N VAL A 326 18.11 32.31 13.33
CA VAL A 326 18.74 30.99 13.51
C VAL A 326 20.26 31.11 13.72
N GLU A 327 20.92 31.98 12.96
CA GLU A 327 22.33 32.33 13.17
C GLU A 327 22.58 32.80 14.61
N ALA A 328 21.73 33.70 15.12
CA ALA A 328 21.82 34.21 16.48
C ALA A 328 21.53 33.13 17.53
N VAL A 329 20.55 32.24 17.29
CA VAL A 329 20.21 31.13 18.19
C VAL A 329 21.36 30.11 18.27
N ILE A 330 21.97 29.76 17.14
CA ILE A 330 23.13 28.84 17.11
C ILE A 330 24.36 29.47 17.77
N ALA A 331 24.54 30.79 17.65
CA ALA A 331 25.64 31.51 18.29
C ALA A 331 25.64 31.43 19.83
N ILE A 332 24.49 31.11 20.45
CA ILE A 332 24.36 30.92 21.91
C ILE A 332 25.02 29.62 22.37
N GLN A 333 25.20 28.65 21.47
CA GLN A 333 25.82 27.35 21.73
C GLN A 333 25.16 26.53 22.85
N ASP A 334 23.85 26.70 23.05
CA ASP A 334 23.08 25.89 23.98
C ASP A 334 22.04 25.03 23.25
N ASP A 335 22.27 23.72 23.26
CA ASP A 335 21.45 22.73 22.57
C ASP A 335 20.01 22.68 23.10
N SER A 336 19.78 23.00 24.38
CA SER A 336 18.43 23.02 24.97
C SER A 336 17.57 24.17 24.42
N SER A 337 18.14 25.36 24.27
CA SER A 337 17.45 26.49 23.61
C SER A 337 17.21 26.24 22.13
N ILE A 338 18.21 25.66 21.46
CA ILE A 338 18.12 25.31 20.04
C ILE A 338 17.02 24.28 19.83
N HIS A 339 16.92 23.26 20.70
CA HIS A 339 15.83 22.30 20.68
C HIS A 339 14.47 22.96 20.88
N ALA A 340 14.34 23.88 21.85
CA ALA A 340 13.10 24.61 22.07
C ALA A 340 12.68 25.43 20.85
N VAL A 341 13.63 26.08 20.15
CA VAL A 341 13.38 26.81 18.90
C VAL A 341 13.01 25.85 17.77
N LEU A 342 13.68 24.71 17.65
CA LEU A 342 13.36 23.68 16.66
C LEU A 342 11.94 23.15 16.82
N VAL A 343 11.56 22.76 18.04
CA VAL A 343 10.21 22.26 18.37
C VAL A 343 9.15 23.32 18.06
N TRP A 344 9.42 24.59 18.39
CA TRP A 344 8.53 25.69 18.06
C TRP A 344 8.40 25.89 16.54
N LEU A 345 9.50 25.97 15.79
CA LEU A 345 9.47 26.16 14.34
C LEU A 345 8.79 24.99 13.60
N GLN A 346 9.04 23.74 14.03
CA GLN A 346 8.36 22.55 13.49
C GLN A 346 6.84 22.60 13.73
N SER A 347 6.40 23.25 14.81
CA SER A 347 4.98 23.40 15.11
C SER A 347 4.30 24.48 14.27
N HIS A 348 5.04 25.42 13.66
CA HIS A 348 4.46 26.61 13.04
C HIS A 348 3.49 26.32 11.89
N SER A 349 3.73 25.22 11.13
CA SER A 349 2.83 24.73 10.08
C SER A 349 1.75 23.76 10.58
N ALA A 350 1.79 23.37 11.85
CA ALA A 350 0.83 22.45 12.46
C ALA A 350 -0.42 23.20 13.00
N GLY A 351 -1.47 22.44 13.35
CA GLY A 351 -2.66 23.00 14.00
C GLY A 351 -2.36 23.63 15.36
N PHE A 352 -3.28 24.49 15.85
CA PHE A 352 -3.11 25.24 17.09
C PHE A 352 -2.73 24.37 18.30
N ASN A 353 -3.22 23.13 18.37
CA ASN A 353 -2.98 22.22 19.49
C ASN A 353 -1.49 21.84 19.60
N THR A 354 -0.84 21.53 18.47
CA THR A 354 0.59 21.23 18.43
C THR A 354 1.42 22.47 18.72
N ARG A 355 1.01 23.64 18.20
CA ARG A 355 1.66 24.94 18.47
C ARG A 355 1.62 25.31 19.94
N MET A 356 0.46 25.17 20.59
CA MET A 356 0.32 25.39 22.02
C MET A 356 1.20 24.45 22.84
N ALA A 357 1.24 23.16 22.51
CA ALA A 357 2.07 22.20 23.21
C ALA A 357 3.57 22.54 23.09
N ALA A 358 4.02 22.85 21.87
CA ALA A 358 5.39 23.29 21.59
C ALA A 358 5.74 24.55 22.39
N LEU A 359 4.89 25.59 22.35
CA LEU A 359 5.11 26.82 23.12
C LEU A 359 5.07 26.58 24.63
N THR A 360 4.17 25.73 25.13
CA THR A 360 4.12 25.37 26.56
C THR A 360 5.44 24.75 27.02
N GLN A 361 6.09 23.96 26.17
CA GLN A 361 7.39 23.34 26.45
C GLN A 361 8.56 24.32 26.25
N SER A 362 8.50 25.19 25.25
CA SER A 362 9.62 26.08 24.88
C SER A 362 9.70 27.36 25.74
N LEU A 363 8.58 27.92 26.18
CA LEU A 363 8.54 29.18 26.94
C LEU A 363 9.39 29.16 28.23
N PRO A 364 9.35 28.10 29.06
CA PRO A 364 10.20 28.01 30.25
C PRO A 364 11.69 27.97 29.93
N VAL A 365 12.09 27.44 28.78
CA VAL A 365 13.51 27.35 28.38
C VAL A 365 14.09 28.72 28.06
N TYR A 366 13.25 29.64 27.57
CA TYR A 366 13.64 31.02 27.26
C TYR A 366 13.69 31.94 28.49
N ASP A 367 13.15 31.50 29.64
CA ASP A 367 13.15 32.30 30.85
C ASP A 367 14.59 32.51 31.37
N GLY A 368 14.91 33.74 31.76
CA GLY A 368 16.27 34.16 32.15
C GLY A 368 17.31 34.29 31.02
N ARG A 369 16.89 34.30 29.73
CA ARG A 369 17.80 34.39 28.56
C ARG A 369 17.49 35.62 27.70
N ASP A 370 17.88 36.81 28.17
CA ASP A 370 17.54 38.11 27.57
C ASP A 370 17.81 38.20 26.06
N ALA A 371 18.93 37.61 25.59
CA ALA A 371 19.29 37.60 24.17
C ALA A 371 18.26 36.86 23.30
N LEU A 372 17.76 35.71 23.75
CA LEU A 372 16.72 34.95 23.04
C LEU A 372 15.36 35.62 23.14
N GLN A 373 15.04 36.16 24.32
CA GLN A 373 13.77 36.85 24.56
C GLN A 373 13.61 38.04 23.62
N GLY A 374 14.65 38.87 23.48
CA GLY A 374 14.65 40.00 22.53
C GLY A 374 14.43 39.55 21.09
N LEU A 375 15.10 38.47 20.66
CA LEU A 375 15.03 37.95 19.29
C LEU A 375 13.70 37.27 18.95
N LEU A 376 13.15 36.48 19.87
CA LEU A 376 11.97 35.63 19.63
C LEU A 376 10.64 36.30 20.00
N SER A 377 10.66 37.36 20.81
CA SER A 377 9.45 37.99 21.35
C SER A 377 8.39 38.27 20.29
N ALA A 378 8.74 38.97 19.20
CA ALA A 378 7.79 39.33 18.15
C ALA A 378 7.14 38.11 17.48
N TYR A 379 7.93 37.06 17.21
CA TYR A 379 7.46 35.85 16.55
C TYR A 379 6.56 35.01 17.47
N ILE A 380 6.98 34.82 18.72
CA ILE A 380 6.20 34.06 19.71
C ILE A 380 4.89 34.79 20.03
N VAL A 381 4.91 36.12 20.16
CA VAL A 381 3.68 36.92 20.36
C VAL A 381 2.71 36.70 19.20
N SER A 382 3.17 36.78 17.95
CA SER A 382 2.33 36.53 16.78
C SER A 382 1.74 35.12 16.79
N ASP A 383 2.52 34.12 17.23
CA ASP A 383 2.09 32.72 17.32
C ASP A 383 1.01 32.54 18.39
N VAL A 384 1.24 33.07 19.60
CA VAL A 384 0.33 33.03 20.74
C VAL A 384 -1.00 33.72 20.43
N VAL A 385 -0.95 34.92 19.82
CA VAL A 385 -2.13 35.72 19.45
C VAL A 385 -3.02 34.99 18.45
N LYS A 386 -2.47 34.05 17.67
CA LYS A 386 -3.23 33.20 16.77
C LYS A 386 -3.70 31.89 17.42
N ALA A 387 -2.80 31.18 18.09
CA ALA A 387 -3.07 29.83 18.60
C ALA A 387 -4.06 29.81 19.79
N LEU A 388 -3.97 30.78 20.73
CA LEU A 388 -4.83 30.78 21.91
C LEU A 388 -6.31 31.07 21.58
N PRO A 389 -6.66 32.06 20.74
CA PRO A 389 -8.05 32.29 20.34
C PRO A 389 -8.63 31.13 19.50
N GLU A 390 -7.85 30.54 18.59
CA GLU A 390 -8.27 29.36 17.83
C GLU A 390 -8.63 28.19 18.77
N ALA A 391 -7.79 27.92 19.76
CA ALA A 391 -8.04 26.87 20.75
C ALA A 391 -9.27 27.13 21.62
N ARG A 392 -9.48 28.39 22.02
CA ARG A 392 -10.65 28.79 22.81
C ARG A 392 -11.94 28.63 22.02
N THR A 393 -11.93 29.00 20.74
CA THR A 393 -13.09 28.84 19.84
C THR A 393 -13.45 27.35 19.68
N GLU A 394 -12.45 26.49 19.46
CA GLU A 394 -12.67 25.04 19.38
C GLU A 394 -13.16 24.46 20.72
N TYR A 395 -12.60 24.93 21.84
CA TYR A 395 -13.03 24.50 23.16
C TYR A 395 -14.48 24.87 23.47
N GLU A 396 -14.93 26.06 23.04
CA GLU A 396 -16.33 26.45 23.13
C GLU A 396 -17.25 25.54 22.33
N ALA A 397 -16.84 25.14 21.12
CA ALA A 397 -17.60 24.17 20.32
C ALA A 397 -17.67 22.78 20.99
N LEU A 398 -16.54 22.29 21.52
CA LEU A 398 -16.48 20.98 22.19
C LEU A 398 -17.16 20.95 23.57
N LEU A 399 -17.33 22.11 24.21
CA LEU A 399 -18.10 22.27 25.45
C LEU A 399 -19.57 21.94 25.24
N ASP A 400 -20.12 22.28 24.08
CA ASP A 400 -21.49 21.95 23.71
C ASP A 400 -21.68 20.45 23.40
N GLU A 401 -20.59 19.76 23.05
CA GLU A 401 -20.57 18.32 22.72
C GLU A 401 -20.22 17.41 23.92
N GLY A 402 -19.81 17.99 25.06
CA GLY A 402 -19.48 17.24 26.29
C GLY A 402 -18.13 16.50 26.26
N VAL A 403 -17.22 16.85 25.35
CA VAL A 403 -15.88 16.20 25.19
C VAL A 403 -14.70 17.16 25.44
N ALA A 404 -14.95 18.31 26.05
CA ALA A 404 -13.99 19.41 26.15
C ALA A 404 -12.85 19.22 27.17
N HIS A 405 -12.94 18.24 28.08
CA HIS A 405 -12.04 18.09 29.24
C HIS A 405 -10.54 18.15 28.86
N ASN A 406 -10.11 17.35 27.88
CA ASN A 406 -8.70 17.26 27.48
C ASN A 406 -8.16 18.55 26.85
N LEU A 407 -9.00 19.27 26.09
CA LEU A 407 -8.60 20.53 25.47
C LEU A 407 -8.57 21.65 26.51
N GLY A 408 -9.54 21.68 27.43
CA GLY A 408 -9.60 22.65 28.53
C GLY A 408 -8.34 22.63 29.40
N MET A 409 -7.88 21.44 29.79
CA MET A 409 -6.64 21.29 30.57
C MET A 409 -5.38 21.70 29.79
N ARG A 410 -5.36 21.53 28.46
CA ARG A 410 -4.24 22.02 27.62
C ARG A 410 -4.24 23.54 27.51
N ILE A 411 -5.40 24.17 27.33
CA ILE A 411 -5.53 25.63 27.33
C ILE A 411 -5.10 26.20 28.67
N TYR A 412 -5.49 25.56 29.78
CA TYR A 412 -5.07 25.94 31.12
C TYR A 412 -3.54 25.89 31.28
N ARG A 413 -2.89 24.76 30.94
CA ARG A 413 -1.42 24.62 31.05
C ARG A 413 -0.66 25.60 30.16
N PHE A 414 -1.13 25.81 28.93
CA PHE A 414 -0.53 26.80 28.03
C PHE A 414 -0.67 28.22 28.58
N SER A 415 -1.85 28.57 29.08
CA SER A 415 -2.10 29.88 29.70
C SER A 415 -1.25 30.07 30.96
N LYS A 416 -1.06 29.02 31.77
CA LYS A 416 -0.15 29.03 32.94
C LYS A 416 1.32 29.26 32.53
N ALA A 417 1.77 28.64 31.45
CA ALA A 417 3.11 28.88 30.90
C ALA A 417 3.28 30.32 30.38
N LEU A 418 2.25 30.87 29.71
CA LEU A 418 2.22 32.28 29.30
C LEU A 418 2.23 33.24 30.50
N PHE A 419 1.51 32.91 31.57
CA PHE A 419 1.53 33.69 32.81
C PHE A 419 2.92 33.74 33.43
N ALA A 420 3.62 32.60 33.45
CA ALA A 420 4.99 32.52 33.97
C ALA A 420 6.00 33.31 33.11
N ALA A 421 5.80 33.35 31.79
CA ALA A 421 6.64 34.07 30.84
C ALA A 421 6.40 35.60 30.85
N LYS A 422 6.69 36.26 31.97
CA LYS A 422 6.46 37.71 32.19
C LYS A 422 7.12 38.62 31.14
N TRP A 423 8.21 38.18 30.53
CA TRP A 423 8.91 38.91 29.48
C TRP A 423 8.09 39.11 28.20
N LEU A 424 7.04 38.29 27.97
CA LEU A 424 6.11 38.45 26.85
C LEU A 424 4.97 39.43 27.15
N HIS A 425 4.65 39.66 28.43
CA HIS A 425 3.47 40.43 28.84
C HIS A 425 3.40 41.84 28.25
N PRO A 426 4.51 42.61 28.14
CA PRO A 426 4.49 43.95 27.52
C PRO A 426 4.07 43.95 26.04
N SER A 427 4.23 42.83 25.35
CA SER A 427 3.97 42.69 23.91
C SER A 427 2.66 41.95 23.60
N LEU A 428 2.03 41.31 24.59
CA LEU A 428 0.75 40.62 24.44
C LEU A 428 -0.43 41.60 24.55
N PRO A 429 -1.57 41.32 23.90
CA PRO A 429 -2.78 42.11 24.08
C PRO A 429 -3.21 42.18 25.56
N PRO A 430 -3.55 43.37 26.12
CA PRO A 430 -3.90 43.52 27.53
C PRO A 430 -5.08 42.64 27.98
N ASP A 431 -6.03 42.38 27.08
CA ASP A 431 -7.18 41.52 27.36
C ASP A 431 -6.79 40.04 27.50
N MET A 432 -5.78 39.61 26.75
CA MET A 432 -5.25 38.25 26.83
C MET A 432 -4.51 38.04 28.16
N VAL A 433 -3.67 39.00 28.57
CA VAL A 433 -2.97 38.95 29.86
C VAL A 433 -3.96 38.91 31.02
N ARG A 434 -4.97 39.80 31.02
CA ARG A 434 -6.04 39.81 32.04
C ARG A 434 -6.85 38.52 32.08
N SER A 435 -7.06 37.88 30.93
CA SER A 435 -7.77 36.60 30.85
C SER A 435 -6.95 35.46 31.47
N VAL A 436 -5.64 35.45 31.24
CA VAL A 436 -4.72 34.45 31.81
C VAL A 436 -4.52 34.65 33.32
N GLU A 437 -4.61 35.88 33.82
CA GLU A 437 -4.55 36.20 35.26
C GLU A 437 -5.76 35.67 36.07
N ARG A 438 -6.90 35.44 35.41
CA ARG A 438 -8.17 35.04 36.05
C ARG A 438 -8.36 33.52 36.14
N LEU A 439 -7.31 32.75 35.85
CA LEU A 439 -7.40 31.29 35.93
C LEU A 439 -7.59 30.83 37.40
N PRO A 440 -8.53 29.90 37.67
CA PRO A 440 -8.73 29.34 38.99
C PRO A 440 -7.56 28.42 39.36
N PRO A 441 -7.43 28.05 40.64
CA PRO A 441 -6.55 26.96 41.06
C PRO A 441 -6.86 25.67 40.28
N GLU A 442 -5.81 24.90 39.97
CA GLU A 442 -5.90 23.66 39.19
C GLU A 442 -6.88 22.67 39.86
N GLU A 443 -6.80 22.52 41.18
CA GLU A 443 -7.70 21.68 42.00
C GLU A 443 -9.17 22.08 41.85
N THR A 444 -9.47 23.39 41.82
CA THR A 444 -10.84 23.90 41.68
C THR A 444 -11.40 23.63 40.28
N LEU A 445 -10.56 23.69 39.25
CA LEU A 445 -10.96 23.37 37.89
C LEU A 445 -11.22 21.88 37.73
N GLU A 446 -10.35 21.03 38.30
CA GLU A 446 -10.53 19.57 38.32
C GLU A 446 -11.83 19.16 39.04
N GLU A 447 -12.10 19.71 40.24
CA GLU A 447 -13.35 19.43 40.98
C GLU A 447 -14.62 19.80 40.19
N ILE A 448 -14.59 20.90 39.44
CA ILE A 448 -15.72 21.36 38.63
C ILE A 448 -15.91 20.48 37.40
N LEU A 449 -14.81 20.05 36.76
CA LEU A 449 -14.84 19.14 35.62
C LEU A 449 -15.28 17.72 36.03
N ASP A 450 -14.85 17.23 37.20
CA ASP A 450 -15.28 15.94 37.76
C ASP A 450 -16.77 15.93 38.14
N ALA A 451 -17.29 17.05 38.68
CA ALA A 451 -18.71 17.20 38.98
C ALA A 451 -19.61 17.24 37.72
N LEU A 452 -19.07 17.77 36.62
CA LEU A 452 -19.69 17.73 35.29
C LEU A 452 -19.79 16.29 34.76
N ASP A 453 -18.72 15.51 34.89
CA ASP A 453 -18.69 14.10 34.48
C ASP A 453 -19.64 13.22 35.32
N ALA A 454 -19.85 13.56 36.59
CA ALA A 454 -20.69 12.80 37.51
C ALA A 454 -22.20 13.06 37.38
N SER A 455 -22.64 14.21 36.83
CA SER A 455 -24.06 14.55 36.80
C SER A 455 -24.46 15.50 35.66
N LYS A 456 -25.28 14.97 34.75
CA LYS A 456 -25.89 15.68 33.61
C LYS A 456 -26.83 16.83 33.97
N SER A 457 -27.23 16.97 35.24
CA SER A 457 -28.20 18.00 35.67
C SER A 457 -27.59 19.40 35.91
N PHE A 458 -26.25 19.53 35.82
CA PHE A 458 -25.52 20.77 36.10
C PHE A 458 -25.07 21.55 34.84
N GLU A 459 -25.23 20.97 33.65
CA GLU A 459 -24.55 21.40 32.41
C GLU A 459 -24.59 22.91 32.09
N PRO A 460 -25.72 23.63 32.12
CA PRO A 460 -25.76 24.99 31.54
C PRO A 460 -24.93 26.01 32.34
N GLN A 461 -25.06 26.01 33.67
CA GLN A 461 -24.40 27.00 34.53
C GLN A 461 -22.90 26.73 34.70
N VAL A 462 -22.50 25.47 34.64
CA VAL A 462 -21.08 25.09 34.72
C VAL A 462 -20.40 25.35 33.38
N ASN A 463 -21.06 25.07 32.25
CA ASN A 463 -20.55 25.41 30.93
C ASN A 463 -20.36 26.94 30.77
N ASP A 464 -21.30 27.75 31.26
CA ASP A 464 -21.17 29.21 31.24
C ASP A 464 -19.96 29.70 32.06
N TYR A 465 -19.69 29.08 33.22
CA TYR A 465 -18.50 29.36 34.00
C TYR A 465 -17.21 28.97 33.25
N LEU A 466 -17.17 27.79 32.62
CA LEU A 466 -16.00 27.33 31.85
C LEU A 466 -15.75 28.16 30.59
N ARG A 467 -16.79 28.68 29.93
CA ARG A 467 -16.68 29.64 28.81
C ARG A 467 -16.03 30.95 29.25
N VAL A 468 -16.37 31.45 30.43
CA VAL A 468 -15.75 32.67 30.99
C VAL A 468 -14.28 32.45 31.36
N VAL A 469 -14.00 31.34 32.04
CA VAL A 469 -12.69 31.10 32.65
C VAL A 469 -11.66 30.52 31.68
N ILE A 470 -12.02 29.50 30.90
CA ILE A 470 -11.12 28.82 29.95
C ILE A 470 -11.34 29.32 28.52
N GLY A 471 -12.61 29.48 28.11
CA GLY A 471 -12.99 30.06 26.82
C GLY A 471 -12.63 31.55 26.69
N GLY A 472 -12.43 32.26 27.80
CA GLY A 472 -12.02 33.66 27.82
C GLY A 472 -13.16 34.65 27.52
N GLN A 473 -14.43 34.23 27.68
CA GLN A 473 -15.56 35.12 27.53
C GLN A 473 -15.65 36.14 28.68
N PRO A 474 -16.17 37.36 28.43
CA PRO A 474 -16.40 38.33 29.49
C PRO A 474 -17.54 37.85 30.43
N GLY A 475 -17.27 37.76 31.73
CA GLY A 475 -18.26 37.41 32.74
C GLY A 475 -17.75 37.54 34.18
N ASP A 476 -18.68 37.55 35.14
CA ASP A 476 -18.38 37.53 36.58
C ASP A 476 -18.26 36.08 37.06
N ALA A 477 -17.06 35.52 36.91
CA ALA A 477 -16.74 34.14 37.29
C ALA A 477 -17.04 33.86 38.78
N ASP A 478 -16.83 34.85 39.66
CA ASP A 478 -17.03 34.71 41.11
C ASP A 478 -18.51 34.59 41.48
N ALA A 479 -19.39 35.33 40.80
CA ALA A 479 -20.84 35.22 41.00
C ALA A 479 -21.40 33.87 40.53
N MET A 480 -20.92 33.37 39.38
CA MET A 480 -21.31 32.06 38.85
C MET A 480 -20.88 30.92 39.77
N LEU A 481 -19.65 30.98 40.31
CA LEU A 481 -19.12 30.01 41.26
C LEU A 481 -19.99 29.91 42.53
N ARG A 482 -20.48 31.04 43.07
CA ARG A 482 -21.37 31.06 44.25
C ARG A 482 -22.75 30.43 44.00
N ALA A 483 -23.29 30.52 42.78
CA ALA A 483 -24.59 29.94 42.42
C ALA A 483 -24.51 28.41 42.32
N ILE A 484 -23.43 27.91 41.70
CA ILE A 484 -23.14 26.47 41.59
C ILE A 484 -23.03 25.83 42.99
N GLN A 485 -22.40 26.53 43.94
CA GLN A 485 -22.26 26.07 45.33
C GLN A 485 -23.58 25.91 46.12
N LYS A 486 -24.64 26.69 45.84
CA LYS A 486 -25.94 26.59 46.55
C LYS A 486 -26.77 25.38 46.13
N ARG A 487 -26.72 24.98 44.85
CA ARG A 487 -27.39 23.77 44.36
C ARG A 487 -26.77 22.51 44.93
N ILE A 488 -25.46 22.52 45.12
CA ILE A 488 -24.73 21.48 45.86
C ILE A 488 -25.27 21.33 47.32
N GLN A 489 -25.91 22.36 47.90
CA GLN A 489 -26.51 22.29 49.25
C GLN A 489 -27.94 21.69 49.33
N PHE A 490 -28.83 21.81 48.33
CA PHE A 490 -30.19 21.20 48.36
C PHE A 490 -30.11 19.67 48.51
N HIS A 491 -29.12 19.06 47.86
CA HIS A 491 -28.84 17.63 47.96
C HIS A 491 -28.23 17.19 49.30
N ARG A 492 -27.89 18.12 50.22
CA ARG A 492 -27.39 17.80 51.57
C ARG A 492 -28.48 17.53 52.63
N ARG A 493 -29.76 17.90 52.44
CA ARG A 493 -30.80 17.88 53.51
C ARG A 493 -31.59 16.58 53.72
N GLY A 494 -31.28 15.48 53.03
CA GLY A 494 -31.87 14.16 53.31
C GLY A 494 -33.36 14.04 52.95
N VAL A 495 -33.71 14.39 51.71
CA VAL A 495 -35.07 14.19 51.16
C VAL A 495 -35.35 12.69 51.01
N ARG A 496 -36.55 12.22 51.41
CA ARG A 496 -36.95 10.81 51.19
C ARG A 496 -36.93 10.51 49.68
N PRO A 497 -36.57 9.28 49.27
CA PRO A 497 -36.39 8.96 47.85
C PRO A 497 -37.58 9.39 46.99
N ASP A 498 -38.81 9.03 47.36
CA ASP A 498 -40.00 9.31 46.53
C ASP A 498 -40.35 10.81 46.45
N GLN A 499 -40.09 11.57 47.52
CA GLN A 499 -40.28 13.02 47.55
C GLN A 499 -39.19 13.75 46.75
N ALA A 500 -37.93 13.31 46.87
CA ALA A 500 -36.82 13.84 46.10
C ALA A 500 -37.05 13.59 44.61
N ASN A 501 -37.53 12.39 44.31
CA ASN A 501 -37.83 11.89 42.98
C ASN A 501 -38.98 12.64 42.31
N LEU A 502 -40.04 12.99 43.07
CA LEU A 502 -41.18 13.75 42.54
C LEU A 502 -40.89 15.25 42.49
N ALA A 503 -40.18 15.79 43.48
CA ALA A 503 -39.74 17.19 43.45
C ALA A 503 -38.76 17.45 42.29
N ASP A 504 -37.84 16.52 42.03
CA ASP A 504 -36.96 16.55 40.85
C ASP A 504 -37.77 16.48 39.55
N ALA A 505 -38.78 15.60 39.48
CA ALA A 505 -39.67 15.52 38.32
C ALA A 505 -40.43 16.82 38.08
N ILE A 506 -41.07 17.40 39.10
CA ILE A 506 -41.84 18.65 38.98
C ILE A 506 -40.93 19.85 38.65
N ASN A 507 -39.73 19.91 39.20
CA ASN A 507 -38.76 20.97 38.87
C ASN A 507 -38.22 20.87 37.44
N LYS A 508 -38.23 19.67 36.86
CA LYS A 508 -37.85 19.44 35.46
C LYS A 508 -38.93 19.82 34.46
N VAL A 509 -40.17 20.09 34.90
CA VAL A 509 -41.26 20.57 34.04
C VAL A 509 -41.01 22.05 33.69
N PRO A 510 -40.51 22.38 32.49
CA PRO A 510 -40.00 23.72 32.19
C PRO A 510 -41.11 24.76 31.99
N TYR A 511 -42.31 24.31 31.61
CA TYR A 511 -43.47 25.14 31.30
C TYR A 511 -44.41 25.35 32.50
N LEU A 512 -44.06 24.80 33.66
CA LEU A 512 -44.84 25.01 34.88
C LEU A 512 -44.54 26.40 35.43
N ASP A 513 -45.60 27.21 35.61
CA ASP A 513 -45.50 28.51 36.26
C ASP A 513 -44.88 28.37 37.65
N ALA A 514 -44.05 29.34 38.06
CA ALA A 514 -43.33 29.32 39.32
C ALA A 514 -44.29 29.15 40.51
N ARG A 515 -45.48 29.76 40.42
CA ARG A 515 -46.52 29.63 41.45
C ARG A 515 -47.06 28.20 41.56
N VAL A 516 -47.38 27.56 40.43
CA VAL A 516 -47.88 26.17 40.43
C VAL A 516 -46.78 25.21 40.88
N ARG A 517 -45.52 25.48 40.51
CA ARG A 517 -44.35 24.71 40.95
C ARG A 517 -44.14 24.79 42.46
N ASP A 518 -44.20 26.00 43.01
CA ASP A 518 -44.04 26.21 44.45
C ASP A 518 -45.22 25.61 45.24
N ASP A 519 -46.46 25.75 44.75
CA ASP A 519 -47.65 25.13 45.33
C ASP A 519 -47.55 23.59 45.32
N CYS A 520 -47.00 23.00 44.25
CA CYS A 520 -46.75 21.56 44.17
C CYS A 520 -45.60 21.09 45.10
N LEU A 521 -44.50 21.84 45.18
CA LEU A 521 -43.36 21.52 46.07
C LEU A 521 -43.72 21.67 47.55
N GLN A 522 -44.61 22.61 47.89
CA GLN A 522 -45.17 22.73 49.23
C GLN A 522 -46.15 21.60 49.54
N GLN A 523 -47.07 21.31 48.62
CA GLN A 523 -48.06 20.24 48.80
C GLN A 523 -47.40 18.86 48.90
N LEU A 524 -46.25 18.66 48.23
CA LEU A 524 -45.42 17.45 48.33
C LEU A 524 -44.99 17.08 49.76
N LEU A 525 -44.90 18.07 50.65
CA LEU A 525 -44.55 17.86 52.06
C LEU A 525 -45.75 17.44 52.92
N ALA A 526 -46.99 17.68 52.45
CA ALA A 526 -48.23 17.43 53.18
C ALA A 526 -49.06 16.25 52.62
N GLU A 527 -48.72 15.76 51.43
CA GLU A 527 -49.48 14.73 50.72
C GLU A 527 -49.19 13.30 51.22
N LYS A 528 -50.15 12.38 51.03
CA LYS A 528 -49.99 10.98 51.44
C LYS A 528 -49.09 10.19 50.49
N ASP A 529 -48.21 9.37 51.04
CA ASP A 529 -47.28 8.51 50.29
C ASP A 529 -47.94 7.59 49.24
N SER A 530 -49.22 7.23 49.41
CA SER A 530 -49.94 6.42 48.42
C SER A 530 -50.22 7.20 47.13
N LEU A 531 -50.62 8.47 47.25
CA LEU A 531 -50.83 9.33 46.09
C LEU A 531 -49.49 9.74 45.46
N LEU A 532 -48.47 10.01 46.28
CA LEU A 532 -47.13 10.32 45.78
C LEU A 532 -46.55 9.16 44.96
N ARG A 533 -46.78 7.91 45.36
CA ARG A 533 -46.37 6.72 44.59
C ARG A 533 -47.14 6.53 43.28
N GLU A 534 -48.40 6.94 43.22
CA GLU A 534 -49.21 6.87 41.99
C GLU A 534 -48.92 8.06 41.05
N LEU A 535 -48.67 9.26 41.59
CA LEU A 535 -48.34 10.46 40.83
C LEU A 535 -46.91 10.46 40.33
N LEU A 536 -45.96 9.90 41.08
CA LEU A 536 -44.55 9.88 40.70
C LEU A 536 -44.28 9.32 39.30
N PRO A 537 -44.78 8.13 38.91
CA PRO A 537 -44.58 7.61 37.56
C PRO A 537 -45.30 8.46 36.51
N ILE A 538 -46.48 9.01 36.81
CA ILE A 538 -47.28 9.83 35.90
C ILE A 538 -46.58 11.17 35.60
N VAL A 539 -46.13 11.87 36.64
CA VAL A 539 -45.45 13.17 36.54
C VAL A 539 -44.05 13.02 35.98
N ARG A 540 -43.34 11.93 36.28
CA ARG A 540 -42.01 11.68 35.67
C ARG A 540 -42.05 11.37 34.19
N ALA A 541 -43.05 10.59 33.77
CA ALA A 541 -43.17 10.23 32.37
C ALA A 541 -43.58 11.44 31.53
N GLU A 542 -44.34 12.37 32.13
CA GLU A 542 -44.96 13.55 31.50
C GLU A 542 -45.71 13.23 30.21
N SER A 543 -45.93 11.97 29.88
CA SER A 543 -46.26 11.54 28.52
C SER A 543 -47.74 11.77 28.21
N ASN A 544 -48.11 11.62 26.94
CA ASN A 544 -49.50 11.68 26.55
C ASN A 544 -50.36 10.60 27.25
N ILE A 545 -49.85 9.36 27.40
CA ILE A 545 -50.55 8.32 28.18
C ILE A 545 -50.63 8.70 29.66
N SER A 546 -49.61 9.37 30.19
CA SER A 546 -49.65 9.89 31.56
C SER A 546 -50.75 10.95 31.72
N CYS A 547 -51.05 11.75 30.70
CA CYS A 547 -52.20 12.65 30.74
C CYS A 547 -53.52 11.88 30.80
N VAL A 548 -53.63 10.76 30.06
CA VAL A 548 -54.77 9.84 30.10
C VAL A 548 -54.94 9.19 31.47
N ASP A 549 -53.86 8.62 32.00
CA ASP A 549 -53.84 7.97 33.30
C ASP A 549 -54.09 8.98 34.42
N PHE A 550 -53.55 10.19 34.31
CA PHE A 550 -53.75 11.25 35.28
C PHE A 550 -55.21 11.70 35.30
N ALA A 551 -55.81 11.94 34.12
CA ALA A 551 -57.24 12.23 34.06
C ALA A 551 -58.07 11.09 34.64
N SER A 552 -57.79 9.85 34.25
CA SER A 552 -58.47 8.65 34.74
C SER A 552 -58.36 8.51 36.26
N LEU A 553 -57.16 8.78 36.82
CA LEU A 553 -56.90 8.77 38.26
C LEU A 553 -57.71 9.85 38.98
N LEU A 554 -57.76 11.07 38.44
CA LEU A 554 -58.54 12.16 39.02
C LEU A 554 -60.06 11.91 38.93
N VAL A 555 -60.56 11.40 37.80
CA VAL A 555 -61.97 11.00 37.65
C VAL A 555 -62.32 9.91 38.65
N ARG A 556 -61.49 8.87 38.76
CA ARG A 556 -61.69 7.77 39.71
C ARG A 556 -61.71 8.27 41.15
N ARG A 557 -60.83 9.21 41.52
CA ARG A 557 -60.82 9.83 42.86
C ARG A 557 -62.06 10.68 43.12
N ASN A 558 -62.54 11.43 42.13
CA ASN A 558 -63.80 12.17 42.22
C ASN A 558 -64.98 11.22 42.44
N GLN A 559 -65.04 10.11 41.69
CA GLN A 559 -66.06 9.07 41.86
C GLN A 559 -66.01 8.38 43.23
N LEU A 560 -64.82 8.30 43.84
CA LEU A 560 -64.59 7.73 45.17
C LEU A 560 -64.71 8.75 46.33
N GLY A 561 -65.02 10.02 46.06
CA GLY A 561 -65.21 11.06 47.08
C GLY A 561 -63.93 11.54 47.80
N CYS A 562 -62.75 11.32 47.23
CA CYS A 562 -61.49 11.79 47.82
C CYS A 562 -61.25 13.28 47.52
N ILE A 563 -60.79 14.05 48.51
CA ILE A 563 -60.38 15.45 48.29
C ILE A 563 -59.11 15.45 47.41
N THR A 564 -59.18 16.11 46.27
CA THR A 564 -58.03 16.35 45.38
C THR A 564 -57.73 17.84 45.39
N HIS A 565 -56.50 18.20 45.76
CA HIS A 565 -56.10 19.61 45.81
C HIS A 565 -56.06 20.25 44.41
N GLN A 566 -56.39 21.54 44.34
CA GLN A 566 -56.50 22.28 43.08
C GLN A 566 -55.21 22.26 42.23
N CYS A 567 -54.04 22.22 42.88
CA CYS A 567 -52.75 22.19 42.19
C CYS A 567 -52.60 20.96 41.27
N TRP A 568 -53.25 19.84 41.56
CA TRP A 568 -53.19 18.63 40.72
C TRP A 568 -54.02 18.74 39.44
N TYR A 569 -55.19 19.40 39.49
CA TYR A 569 -55.98 19.71 38.29
C TYR A 569 -55.27 20.74 37.42
N MET A 570 -54.65 21.74 38.04
CA MET A 570 -53.84 22.74 37.32
C MET A 570 -52.61 22.10 36.69
N LEU A 571 -51.96 21.15 37.38
CA LEU A 571 -50.84 20.40 36.84
C LEU A 571 -51.26 19.56 35.62
N LEU A 572 -52.39 18.83 35.69
CA LEU A 572 -52.95 18.09 34.55
C LEU A 572 -53.32 19.02 33.39
N PHE A 573 -53.96 20.16 33.67
CA PHE A 573 -54.30 21.13 32.64
C PHE A 573 -53.06 21.73 31.96
N CYS A 574 -52.02 22.08 32.74
CA CYS A 574 -50.74 22.51 32.20
C CYS A 574 -50.11 21.44 31.30
N PHE A 575 -50.22 20.16 31.66
CA PHE A 575 -49.73 19.05 30.82
C PHE A 575 -50.52 18.97 29.51
N LEU A 576 -51.85 19.07 29.57
CA LEU A 576 -52.72 19.05 28.38
C LEU A 576 -52.50 20.25 27.46
N VAL A 577 -52.32 21.46 28.01
CA VAL A 577 -52.04 22.68 27.25
C VAL A 577 -50.65 22.66 26.65
N HIS A 578 -49.65 22.22 27.43
CA HIS A 578 -48.31 22.05 26.89
C HIS A 578 -48.30 21.09 25.70
N ARG A 579 -49.09 20.02 25.80
CA ARG A 579 -49.25 19.01 24.76
C ARG A 579 -50.41 19.27 23.81
N GLN A 580 -50.98 20.48 23.77
CA GLN A 580 -52.20 20.78 23.00
C GLN A 580 -52.08 20.46 21.50
N ARG A 581 -50.86 20.57 20.95
CA ARG A 581 -50.58 20.30 19.54
C ARG A 581 -50.55 18.81 19.21
N GLU A 582 -50.29 17.97 20.21
CA GLU A 582 -49.97 16.55 19.99
C GLU A 582 -50.92 15.59 20.70
N ILE A 583 -51.53 15.93 21.83
CA ILE A 583 -52.31 15.01 22.66
C ILE A 583 -53.48 14.40 21.91
N LEU A 584 -54.19 15.20 21.12
CA LEU A 584 -55.32 14.71 20.34
C LEU A 584 -54.86 13.80 19.20
N SER A 585 -53.83 14.21 18.46
CA SER A 585 -53.23 13.35 17.44
C SER A 585 -52.65 12.06 18.02
N TRP A 586 -51.99 12.14 19.16
CA TRP A 586 -51.41 10.99 19.85
C TRP A 586 -52.48 10.05 20.33
N SER A 587 -53.57 10.59 20.91
CA SER A 587 -54.68 9.75 21.34
C SER A 587 -55.30 9.03 20.15
N ALA A 588 -55.29 9.69 18.98
CA ALA A 588 -55.72 9.09 17.72
C ALA A 588 -54.71 8.09 17.12
N ASP A 589 -53.46 8.06 17.59
CA ASP A 589 -52.41 7.17 17.10
C ASP A 589 -52.24 5.94 18.02
N GLU A 590 -52.37 6.12 19.33
CA GLU A 590 -51.87 5.18 20.35
C GLU A 590 -52.96 4.53 21.20
N LEU A 591 -54.14 5.15 21.30
CA LEU A 591 -55.25 4.53 22.03
C LEU A 591 -55.96 3.53 21.14
N SER A 592 -56.31 2.39 21.73
CA SER A 592 -57.26 1.48 21.07
C SER A 592 -58.55 2.24 20.79
N THR A 593 -59.26 1.83 19.75
CA THR A 593 -60.54 2.44 19.37
C THR A 593 -61.47 2.62 20.58
N THR A 594 -61.56 1.62 21.46
CA THR A 594 -62.35 1.68 22.70
C THR A 594 -61.79 2.68 23.74
N HIS A 595 -60.46 2.69 23.96
CA HIS A 595 -59.83 3.59 24.92
C HIS A 595 -59.83 5.05 24.44
N PHE A 596 -59.74 5.30 23.13
CA PHE A 596 -59.86 6.63 22.55
C PHE A 596 -61.22 7.24 22.87
N PHE A 597 -62.30 6.46 22.67
CA PHE A 597 -63.65 6.91 23.01
C PHE A 597 -63.87 7.08 24.52
N GLN A 598 -63.23 6.26 25.38
CA GLN A 598 -63.28 6.43 26.83
C GLN A 598 -62.51 7.68 27.30
N TRP A 599 -61.34 7.95 26.73
CA TRP A 599 -60.54 9.14 26.99
C TRP A 599 -61.30 10.43 26.66
N VAL A 600 -61.94 10.46 25.48
CA VAL A 600 -62.81 11.56 25.04
C VAL A 600 -63.95 11.79 26.05
N HIS A 601 -64.45 10.74 26.69
CA HIS A 601 -65.48 10.81 27.73
C HIS A 601 -64.92 11.33 29.07
N ASP A 602 -63.79 10.83 29.56
CA ASP A 602 -63.21 11.18 30.87
C ASP A 602 -62.80 12.67 30.95
N LEU A 603 -62.30 13.22 29.85
CA LEU A 603 -62.05 14.66 29.73
C LEU A 603 -63.33 15.49 29.83
N GLY A 604 -64.43 15.00 29.25
CA GLY A 604 -65.75 15.64 29.37
C GLY A 604 -66.30 15.66 30.81
N VAL A 605 -65.87 14.72 31.66
CA VAL A 605 -66.26 14.66 33.08
C VAL A 605 -65.44 15.61 33.95
N LEU A 606 -64.13 15.72 33.71
CA LEU A 606 -63.24 16.61 34.49
C LEU A 606 -63.39 18.08 34.13
N PHE A 607 -63.71 18.37 32.87
CA PHE A 607 -63.82 19.72 32.31
C PHE A 607 -65.18 19.91 31.63
N PRO A 608 -66.29 19.90 32.39
CA PRO A 608 -67.61 20.12 31.81
C PRO A 608 -67.70 21.55 31.24
N ASP A 609 -68.32 21.68 30.06
CA ASP A 609 -68.54 22.95 29.38
C ASP A 609 -69.33 23.92 30.30
N GLY A 610 -68.65 24.91 30.88
CA GLY A 610 -69.29 25.99 31.64
C GLY A 610 -68.62 26.45 32.94
N ASP A 611 -67.61 25.75 33.49
CA ASP A 611 -67.04 26.09 34.81
C ASP A 611 -65.97 27.22 34.76
N GLY A 612 -65.68 27.80 33.59
CA GLY A 612 -64.80 28.97 33.41
C GLY A 612 -63.32 28.77 33.79
N ARG A 613 -62.93 27.59 34.28
CA ARG A 613 -61.59 27.28 34.82
C ARG A 613 -60.58 26.84 33.76
N ALA A 614 -61.03 26.35 32.61
CA ALA A 614 -60.23 25.90 31.46
C ALA A 614 -61.15 25.45 30.29
N SER A 615 -60.82 25.76 29.03
CA SER A 615 -61.56 25.31 27.83
C SER A 615 -60.77 24.21 27.09
N LEU A 616 -61.40 23.07 26.77
CA LEU A 616 -60.77 22.00 25.98
C LEU A 616 -60.87 22.22 24.46
N ALA A 617 -61.63 23.23 24.02
CA ALA A 617 -61.75 23.55 22.60
C ALA A 617 -60.39 23.93 21.99
N ASP A 618 -59.53 24.57 22.77
CA ASP A 618 -58.17 24.97 22.37
C ASP A 618 -57.24 23.78 22.13
N ILE A 619 -57.62 22.58 22.62
CA ILE A 619 -56.88 21.32 22.47
C ILE A 619 -57.49 20.45 21.34
N GLY A 620 -58.48 20.97 20.58
CA GLY A 620 -58.98 20.35 19.36
C GLY A 620 -60.21 19.46 19.51
N PHE A 621 -60.80 19.39 20.70
CA PHE A 621 -62.07 18.69 20.97
C PHE A 621 -63.27 19.57 20.55
N THR A 622 -63.47 19.70 19.24
CA THR A 622 -64.51 20.56 18.63
C THR A 622 -65.81 19.81 18.30
N ALA A 623 -66.94 20.51 18.28
CA ALA A 623 -68.26 19.92 17.95
C ALA A 623 -68.34 19.14 16.59
N PRO A 624 -67.74 19.59 15.46
CA PRO A 624 -67.77 18.83 14.19
C PRO A 624 -67.04 17.48 14.25
N ARG A 625 -65.96 17.40 15.04
CA ARG A 625 -65.21 16.14 15.22
C ARG A 625 -66.02 15.11 16.02
N TYR A 626 -66.73 15.56 17.05
CA TYR A 626 -67.69 14.71 17.76
C TYR A 626 -68.75 14.11 16.81
N GLN A 627 -69.19 14.85 15.78
CA GLN A 627 -70.14 14.35 14.76
C GLN A 627 -69.51 13.35 13.77
N TRP A 628 -68.30 13.61 13.27
CA TRP A 628 -67.58 12.69 12.38
C TRP A 628 -67.28 11.34 13.05
N TRP A 629 -66.84 11.37 14.31
CA TRP A 629 -66.59 10.17 15.11
C TRP A 629 -67.87 9.32 15.27
N HIS A 630 -69.04 9.95 15.35
CA HIS A 630 -70.33 9.25 15.36
C HIS A 630 -70.68 8.61 14.00
N LEU A 631 -70.32 9.24 12.86
CA LEU A 631 -70.57 8.70 11.52
C LEU A 631 -69.71 7.46 11.20
N LEU A 632 -68.44 7.48 11.59
CA LEU A 632 -67.53 6.34 11.43
C LEU A 632 -68.05 5.08 12.14
N VAL A 633 -68.53 5.25 13.38
CA VAL A 633 -69.07 4.16 14.20
C VAL A 633 -70.39 3.62 13.62
N SER A 634 -71.21 4.45 12.96
CA SER A 634 -72.55 4.05 12.51
C SER A 634 -72.66 3.51 11.07
N LYS A 635 -71.82 3.95 10.11
CA LYS A 635 -71.98 3.61 8.67
C LYS A 635 -70.86 2.75 8.05
N TYR A 636 -69.60 2.96 8.46
CA TYR A 636 -68.42 2.35 7.80
C TYR A 636 -67.77 1.23 8.62
N GLY A 637 -68.51 0.58 9.53
CA GLY A 637 -67.96 -0.42 10.46
C GLY A 637 -67.20 -1.57 9.79
N ASN A 638 -67.67 -2.11 8.65
CA ASN A 638 -66.99 -3.20 7.94
C ASN A 638 -65.71 -2.74 7.23
N ALA A 639 -65.74 -1.57 6.59
CA ALA A 639 -64.55 -0.97 5.99
C ALA A 639 -63.51 -0.60 7.06
N HIS A 640 -63.96 -0.11 8.22
CA HIS A 640 -63.11 0.15 9.39
C HIS A 640 -62.44 -1.13 9.90
N ALA A 641 -63.20 -2.20 10.13
CA ALA A 641 -62.67 -3.48 10.59
C ALA A 641 -61.69 -4.11 9.59
N ARG A 642 -61.94 -3.95 8.27
CA ARG A 642 -61.01 -4.38 7.23
C ARG A 642 -59.75 -3.52 7.16
N LEU A 643 -59.87 -2.21 7.36
CA LEU A 643 -58.71 -1.32 7.48
C LEU A 643 -57.89 -1.68 8.72
N GLU A 644 -58.51 -1.87 9.90
CA GLU A 644 -57.82 -2.34 11.11
C GLU A 644 -57.10 -3.69 10.88
N ALA A 645 -57.76 -4.64 10.19
CA ALA A 645 -57.17 -5.93 9.84
C ALA A 645 -56.02 -5.82 8.85
N LEU A 646 -56.12 -4.94 7.83
CA LEU A 646 -55.07 -4.69 6.85
C LEU A 646 -53.87 -3.96 7.48
N TYR A 647 -54.13 -3.05 8.41
CA TYR A 647 -53.09 -2.36 9.18
C TYR A 647 -52.46 -3.25 10.27
N LYS A 648 -53.03 -4.42 10.61
CA LYS A 648 -52.52 -5.39 11.60
C LYS A 648 -52.08 -4.75 12.93
N GLY A 649 -52.67 -3.62 13.31
CA GLY A 649 -52.27 -2.85 14.50
C GLY A 649 -50.95 -2.05 14.39
N HIS A 650 -50.40 -1.87 13.18
CA HIS A 650 -49.11 -1.20 12.92
C HIS A 650 -49.22 0.16 12.25
N GLY A 651 -50.43 0.72 12.13
CA GLY A 651 -50.62 2.04 11.55
C GLY A 651 -51.81 2.75 12.14
N SER A 652 -51.62 4.03 12.41
CA SER A 652 -52.65 4.88 12.95
C SER A 652 -53.76 5.15 11.91
N LEU A 653 -55.00 5.08 12.38
CA LEU A 653 -56.17 5.52 11.64
C LEU A 653 -56.48 7.01 11.91
N LYS A 654 -55.55 7.78 12.45
CA LYS A 654 -55.66 9.22 12.68
C LYS A 654 -56.12 9.99 11.44
N TRP A 655 -55.64 9.65 10.26
CA TRP A 655 -56.07 10.28 9.00
C TRP A 655 -57.58 10.06 8.75
N LEU A 656 -58.11 8.94 9.20
CA LEU A 656 -59.52 8.61 9.18
C LEU A 656 -60.24 9.32 10.33
N TRP A 657 -59.72 9.29 11.57
CA TRP A 657 -60.36 9.87 12.75
C TRP A 657 -60.37 11.41 12.76
N LEU A 658 -59.39 12.05 12.13
CA LEU A 658 -59.27 13.51 12.00
C LEU A 658 -59.73 14.03 10.63
N GLN A 659 -60.19 13.15 9.74
CA GLN A 659 -60.73 13.47 8.41
C GLN A 659 -59.74 14.22 7.50
N GLU A 660 -58.52 13.71 7.38
CA GLU A 660 -57.40 14.43 6.74
C GLU A 660 -57.27 14.16 5.23
N VAL A 661 -57.93 13.11 4.70
CA VAL A 661 -57.76 12.67 3.29
C VAL A 661 -59.04 12.92 2.46
N PRO A 662 -58.93 13.65 1.32
CA PRO A 662 -60.04 13.81 0.39
C PRO A 662 -60.33 12.51 -0.37
N GLU A 663 -61.58 12.33 -0.82
CA GLU A 663 -62.02 11.13 -1.57
C GLU A 663 -61.79 9.78 -0.87
N VAL A 664 -61.59 9.79 0.46
CA VAL A 664 -61.45 8.57 1.29
C VAL A 664 -62.56 7.54 1.07
N THR A 665 -63.74 8.00 0.64
CA THR A 665 -64.87 7.17 0.28
C THR A 665 -64.57 6.19 -0.86
N ALA A 666 -63.70 6.51 -1.83
CA ALA A 666 -63.35 5.59 -2.92
C ALA A 666 -62.61 4.33 -2.40
N LEU A 667 -61.72 4.51 -1.43
CA LEU A 667 -61.05 3.41 -0.74
C LEU A 667 -62.03 2.65 0.18
N LEU A 668 -62.83 3.38 0.97
CA LEU A 668 -63.83 2.77 1.84
C LEU A 668 -64.87 1.96 1.04
N ASP A 669 -65.26 2.41 -0.15
CA ASP A 669 -66.21 1.72 -1.02
C ASP A 669 -65.63 0.44 -1.61
N VAL A 670 -64.35 0.45 -2.04
CA VAL A 670 -63.65 -0.77 -2.50
C VAL A 670 -63.52 -1.78 -1.36
N LEU A 671 -63.21 -1.32 -0.14
CA LEU A 671 -63.08 -2.17 1.04
C LEU A 671 -64.43 -2.63 1.62
N GLN A 672 -65.50 -1.87 1.41
CA GLN A 672 -66.86 -2.23 1.83
C GLN A 672 -67.47 -3.32 0.93
N ARG A 673 -67.06 -3.43 -0.35
CA ARG A 673 -67.56 -4.44 -1.31
C ARG A 673 -67.13 -5.87 -0.95
N GLN A 674 -67.97 -6.85 -1.28
CA GLN A 674 -67.72 -8.28 -0.97
C GLN A 674 -67.02 -9.08 -2.10
N HIS A 675 -66.91 -8.55 -3.33
CA HIS A 675 -66.29 -9.23 -4.48
C HIS A 675 -64.76 -9.05 -4.57
N ALA A 676 -64.06 -9.98 -5.24
CA ALA A 676 -62.60 -9.95 -5.42
C ALA A 676 -62.15 -8.76 -6.27
N ALA A 677 -61.21 -7.96 -5.76
CA ALA A 677 -60.61 -6.84 -6.48
C ALA A 677 -59.73 -7.33 -7.64
N SER A 678 -59.62 -6.53 -8.71
CA SER A 678 -58.76 -6.83 -9.86
C SER A 678 -57.27 -6.91 -9.46
N PRO A 679 -56.41 -7.61 -10.22
CA PRO A 679 -54.97 -7.69 -9.92
C PRO A 679 -54.30 -6.31 -9.74
N GLN A 680 -54.73 -5.32 -10.52
CA GLN A 680 -54.26 -3.94 -10.46
C GLN A 680 -54.76 -3.22 -9.20
N GLN A 681 -56.03 -3.39 -8.83
CA GLN A 681 -56.57 -2.85 -7.57
C GLN A 681 -55.90 -3.49 -6.34
N ASN A 682 -55.65 -4.81 -6.38
CA ASN A 682 -54.90 -5.50 -5.33
C ASN A 682 -53.46 -5.01 -5.25
N PHE A 683 -52.82 -4.72 -6.38
CA PHE A 683 -51.49 -4.11 -6.38
C PHE A 683 -51.51 -2.70 -5.77
N ILE A 684 -52.45 -1.84 -6.14
CA ILE A 684 -52.59 -0.50 -5.57
C ILE A 684 -52.88 -0.57 -4.06
N ILE A 685 -53.80 -1.45 -3.62
CA ILE A 685 -54.11 -1.68 -2.21
C ILE A 685 -52.93 -2.32 -1.46
N SER A 686 -52.09 -3.12 -2.12
CA SER A 686 -50.88 -3.67 -1.47
C SER A 686 -49.85 -2.60 -1.11
N HIS A 687 -49.96 -1.39 -1.67
CA HIS A 687 -49.16 -0.22 -1.28
C HIS A 687 -49.82 0.57 -0.14
N LEU A 688 -50.91 0.06 0.46
CA LEU A 688 -51.52 0.67 1.63
C LEU A 688 -50.50 0.73 2.77
N GLN A 689 -50.06 1.96 3.02
CA GLN A 689 -49.11 2.31 4.06
C GLN A 689 -49.75 3.36 4.96
N PRO A 690 -49.30 3.49 6.22
CA PRO A 690 -49.77 4.52 7.16
C PRO A 690 -49.19 5.90 6.78
N SER A 691 -49.45 6.36 5.56
CA SER A 691 -49.02 7.66 5.06
C SER A 691 -50.21 8.35 4.40
N ILE A 692 -50.55 9.54 4.89
CA ILE A 692 -51.63 10.38 4.33
C ILE A 692 -51.42 10.59 2.83
N TYR A 693 -50.17 10.80 2.41
CA TYR A 693 -49.82 10.96 1.01
C TYR A 693 -50.04 9.66 0.21
N ALA A 694 -49.56 8.52 0.72
CA ALA A 694 -49.76 7.23 0.05
C ALA A 694 -51.25 6.86 -0.02
N ILE A 695 -52.01 7.10 1.05
CA ILE A 695 -53.46 6.85 1.10
C ILE A 695 -54.18 7.77 0.12
N SER A 696 -53.79 9.05 0.02
CA SER A 696 -54.31 9.98 -0.98
C SER A 696 -54.01 9.51 -2.40
N LEU A 697 -52.78 9.04 -2.66
CA LEU A 697 -52.38 8.49 -3.96
C LEU A 697 -53.10 7.18 -4.28
N ILE A 698 -53.38 6.34 -3.28
CA ILE A 698 -54.19 5.12 -3.44
C ILE A 698 -55.61 5.50 -3.82
N CYS A 699 -56.23 6.44 -3.11
CA CYS A 699 -57.57 6.92 -3.43
C CYS A 699 -57.60 7.50 -4.85
N ALA A 700 -56.64 8.36 -5.20
CA ALA A 700 -56.52 8.95 -6.53
C ALA A 700 -56.23 7.92 -7.64
N SER A 701 -55.37 6.94 -7.38
CA SER A 701 -55.00 5.88 -8.34
C SER A 701 -56.15 4.89 -8.55
N LEU A 702 -56.90 4.54 -7.51
CA LEU A 702 -58.11 3.71 -7.61
C LEU A 702 -59.21 4.45 -8.37
N SER A 703 -59.44 5.73 -8.05
CA SER A 703 -60.38 6.59 -8.78
C SER A 703 -59.99 6.75 -10.26
N SER A 704 -58.69 6.78 -10.59
CA SER A 704 -58.19 6.93 -11.97
C SER A 704 -58.20 5.60 -12.74
N LEU A 705 -57.83 4.49 -12.10
CA LEU A 705 -57.90 3.15 -12.70
C LEU A 705 -59.34 2.79 -13.10
N ASN A 706 -60.33 3.17 -12.29
CA ASN A 706 -61.75 2.98 -12.62
C ASN A 706 -62.22 3.79 -13.83
N ARG A 707 -61.40 4.74 -14.32
CA ARG A 707 -61.69 5.64 -15.45
C ARG A 707 -60.74 5.45 -16.66
N ALA A 708 -59.74 4.56 -16.58
CA ALA A 708 -58.68 4.42 -17.58
C ALA A 708 -59.10 3.78 -18.92
N GLY A 709 -58.48 4.20 -20.03
CA GLY A 709 -58.71 3.66 -21.39
C GLY A 709 -57.92 2.35 -21.68
N SER A 710 -58.11 1.71 -22.84
CA SER A 710 -57.48 0.41 -23.16
C SER A 710 -55.94 0.44 -23.17
N SER A 711 -55.34 1.45 -23.81
CA SER A 711 -53.89 1.66 -23.79
C SER A 711 -53.37 2.05 -22.39
N GLY A 712 -54.18 2.80 -21.63
CA GLY A 712 -53.92 3.11 -20.23
C GLY A 712 -53.86 1.84 -19.37
N LEU A 713 -54.84 0.94 -19.52
CA LEU A 713 -54.88 -0.33 -18.79
C LEU A 713 -53.65 -1.21 -19.06
N VAL A 714 -53.18 -1.27 -20.31
CA VAL A 714 -51.93 -1.98 -20.66
C VAL A 714 -50.71 -1.35 -19.98
N ALA A 715 -50.64 -0.01 -19.93
CA ALA A 715 -49.57 0.69 -19.24
C ALA A 715 -49.61 0.48 -17.71
N PHE A 716 -50.81 0.50 -17.11
CA PHE A 716 -51.04 0.16 -15.70
C PHE A 716 -50.62 -1.27 -15.41
N GLU A 717 -50.97 -2.24 -16.25
CA GLU A 717 -50.56 -3.65 -16.10
C GLU A 717 -49.04 -3.83 -16.24
N SER A 718 -48.42 -3.15 -17.21
CA SER A 718 -46.97 -3.15 -17.41
C SER A 718 -46.24 -2.65 -16.16
N LEU A 719 -46.66 -1.53 -15.59
CA LEU A 719 -46.04 -0.96 -14.39
C LEU A 719 -46.31 -1.80 -13.13
N CYS A 720 -47.54 -2.30 -12.95
CA CYS A 720 -47.88 -3.18 -11.82
C CYS A 720 -47.08 -4.48 -11.87
N SER A 721 -46.98 -5.13 -13.02
CA SER A 721 -46.25 -6.41 -13.16
C SER A 721 -44.74 -6.25 -12.93
N LYS A 722 -44.11 -5.21 -13.50
CA LYS A 722 -42.69 -4.92 -13.28
C LYS A 722 -42.42 -4.42 -11.85
N GLY A 723 -43.38 -3.70 -11.26
CA GLY A 723 -43.39 -3.33 -9.85
C GLY A 723 -43.37 -4.55 -8.92
N GLN A 724 -44.21 -5.55 -9.18
CA GLN A 724 -44.21 -6.81 -8.43
C GLN A 724 -42.86 -7.54 -8.56
N GLN A 725 -42.23 -7.51 -9.73
CA GLN A 725 -40.91 -8.11 -9.98
C GLN A 725 -39.77 -7.36 -9.30
N SER A 726 -39.95 -6.08 -8.93
CA SER A 726 -38.96 -5.29 -8.19
C SER A 726 -38.66 -5.88 -6.81
N SER A 727 -39.69 -6.44 -6.15
CA SER A 727 -39.53 -7.13 -4.86
C SER A 727 -38.63 -8.38 -4.96
N ARG A 728 -38.48 -8.96 -6.16
CA ARG A 728 -37.63 -10.12 -6.45
C ARG A 728 -36.27 -9.75 -7.05
N ALA A 729 -35.85 -8.48 -6.95
CA ALA A 729 -34.61 -7.92 -7.49
C ALA A 729 -34.43 -8.04 -9.04
N ALA A 730 -35.48 -8.39 -9.78
CA ALA A 730 -35.41 -8.52 -11.23
C ALA A 730 -35.41 -7.15 -11.95
N TRP A 731 -36.09 -6.16 -11.37
CA TRP A 731 -36.13 -4.78 -11.89
C TRP A 731 -35.84 -3.78 -10.77
N GLN A 732 -34.82 -2.93 -10.97
CA GLN A 732 -34.50 -1.87 -10.02
C GLN A 732 -35.48 -0.70 -10.15
N ARG A 733 -35.75 -0.02 -9.03
CA ARG A 733 -36.71 1.09 -8.94
C ARG A 733 -36.45 2.19 -9.98
N GLN A 734 -35.20 2.61 -10.15
CA GLN A 734 -34.83 3.65 -11.12
C GLN A 734 -35.13 3.25 -12.57
N ALA A 735 -35.14 1.95 -12.88
CA ALA A 735 -35.48 1.47 -14.21
C ALA A 735 -37.01 1.49 -14.45
N ILE A 736 -37.79 1.19 -13.43
CA ILE A 736 -39.27 1.24 -13.48
C ILE A 736 -39.74 2.69 -13.63
N GLN A 737 -39.03 3.63 -13.00
CA GLN A 737 -39.28 5.07 -13.11
C GLN A 737 -39.12 5.57 -14.55
N VAL A 738 -38.00 5.21 -15.20
CA VAL A 738 -37.77 5.50 -16.62
C VAL A 738 -38.87 4.89 -17.47
N LEU A 739 -39.29 3.65 -17.18
CA LEU A 739 -40.37 2.99 -17.90
C LEU A 739 -41.72 3.72 -17.74
N GLY A 740 -42.06 4.16 -16.53
CA GLY A 740 -43.26 4.96 -16.26
C GLY A 740 -43.24 6.32 -16.97
N TYR A 741 -42.08 6.97 -17.03
CA TYR A 741 -41.91 8.17 -17.84
C TYR A 741 -42.14 7.89 -19.33
N CYS A 742 -41.53 6.84 -19.89
CA CYS A 742 -41.69 6.48 -21.30
C CYS A 742 -43.14 6.16 -21.65
N TRP A 743 -43.88 5.45 -20.79
CA TRP A 743 -45.31 5.17 -21.02
C TRP A 743 -46.14 6.45 -21.08
N ARG A 744 -45.91 7.39 -20.15
CA ARG A 744 -46.62 8.69 -20.14
C ARG A 744 -46.36 9.53 -21.39
N GLN A 745 -45.20 9.37 -22.03
CA GLN A 745 -44.84 10.06 -23.27
C GLN A 745 -45.25 9.30 -24.55
N SER A 746 -45.83 8.11 -24.42
CA SER A 746 -46.23 7.31 -25.57
C SER A 746 -47.42 7.93 -26.30
N ALA A 747 -47.39 7.91 -27.63
CA ALA A 747 -48.34 8.59 -28.52
C ALA A 747 -49.80 8.03 -28.49
N GLY A 748 -50.12 7.10 -27.59
CA GLY A 748 -51.45 6.50 -27.43
C GLY A 748 -52.07 6.61 -26.04
N ILE A 749 -51.47 7.33 -25.10
CA ILE A 749 -51.97 7.46 -23.70
C ILE A 749 -52.73 8.79 -23.52
N SER A 750 -53.96 8.71 -23.00
CA SER A 750 -54.85 9.88 -22.78
C SER A 750 -54.40 10.75 -21.59
N PRO A 751 -54.85 12.01 -21.46
CA PRO A 751 -54.49 12.88 -20.35
C PRO A 751 -54.85 12.31 -18.97
N ASP A 752 -56.04 11.70 -18.84
CA ASP A 752 -56.49 11.08 -17.60
C ASP A 752 -55.67 9.83 -17.27
N ASP A 753 -55.29 9.04 -18.28
CA ASP A 753 -54.38 7.90 -18.11
C ASP A 753 -52.98 8.37 -17.68
N ARG A 754 -52.48 9.50 -18.22
CA ARG A 754 -51.17 10.06 -17.83
C ARG A 754 -51.16 10.47 -16.37
N GLU A 755 -52.23 11.11 -15.88
CA GLU A 755 -52.33 11.49 -14.48
C GLU A 755 -52.50 10.27 -13.58
N GLY A 756 -53.31 9.29 -14.00
CA GLY A 756 -53.42 8.01 -13.30
C GLY A 756 -52.09 7.26 -13.20
N LEU A 757 -51.33 7.18 -14.30
CA LEU A 757 -50.00 6.56 -14.33
C LEU A 757 -49.00 7.35 -13.48
N ARG A 758 -49.11 8.69 -13.44
CA ARG A 758 -48.29 9.54 -12.56
C ARG A 758 -48.59 9.24 -11.08
N MET A 759 -49.85 9.15 -10.69
CA MET A 759 -50.23 8.78 -9.32
C MET A 759 -49.76 7.37 -8.96
N LEU A 760 -49.83 6.42 -9.90
CA LEU A 760 -49.30 5.07 -9.71
C LEU A 760 -47.77 5.07 -9.55
N THR A 761 -47.02 5.82 -10.37
CA THR A 761 -45.55 5.90 -10.23
C THR A 761 -45.14 6.55 -8.91
N LEU A 762 -45.85 7.60 -8.50
CA LEU A 762 -45.65 8.23 -7.19
C LEU A 762 -45.97 7.28 -6.04
N LEU A 763 -47.01 6.45 -6.18
CA LEU A 763 -47.39 5.42 -5.19
C LEU A 763 -46.30 4.34 -5.05
N MET A 764 -45.59 4.03 -6.14
CA MET A 764 -44.44 3.14 -6.12
C MET A 764 -43.17 3.78 -5.55
N GLY A 765 -43.24 5.05 -5.12
CA GLY A 765 -42.12 5.81 -4.58
C GLY A 765 -41.12 6.25 -5.65
N LEU A 766 -41.57 6.45 -6.89
CA LEU A 766 -40.75 6.87 -8.02
C LEU A 766 -41.03 8.36 -8.28
N ASP A 767 -39.96 9.16 -8.34
CA ASP A 767 -40.08 10.59 -8.63
C ASP A 767 -40.24 10.85 -10.14
N ASP A 768 -40.54 12.10 -10.51
CA ASP A 768 -40.69 12.49 -11.92
C ASP A 768 -39.35 12.79 -12.61
N GLY A 769 -38.25 12.83 -11.85
CA GLY A 769 -36.89 13.00 -12.34
C GLY A 769 -36.34 11.72 -12.98
N LEU A 770 -35.50 11.91 -13.99
CA LEU A 770 -34.79 10.80 -14.61
C LEU A 770 -33.32 10.88 -14.24
N GLU A 771 -32.87 9.97 -13.38
CA GLU A 771 -31.45 9.81 -13.11
C GLU A 771 -30.75 9.12 -14.28
N VAL A 772 -29.58 9.62 -14.64
CA VAL A 772 -28.73 9.05 -15.71
C VAL A 772 -28.43 7.56 -15.43
N GLN A 773 -28.14 7.21 -14.18
CA GLN A 773 -27.90 5.82 -13.80
C GLN A 773 -29.15 4.94 -13.93
N GLY A 774 -30.34 5.50 -13.68
CA GLY A 774 -31.62 4.86 -13.92
C GLY A 774 -31.84 4.55 -15.40
N ILE A 775 -31.49 5.47 -16.29
CA ILE A 775 -31.51 5.26 -17.74
C ILE A 775 -30.53 4.16 -18.15
N TYR A 776 -29.30 4.15 -17.63
CA TYR A 776 -28.34 3.09 -17.89
C TYR A 776 -28.84 1.72 -17.42
N LYS A 777 -29.46 1.65 -16.25
CA LYS A 777 -30.03 0.42 -15.69
C LYS A 777 -31.27 -0.04 -16.46
N ALA A 778 -32.20 0.86 -16.78
CA ALA A 778 -33.34 0.58 -17.64
C ALA A 778 -32.86 0.06 -19.00
N ARG A 779 -31.85 0.72 -19.59
CA ARG A 779 -31.21 0.26 -20.81
C ARG A 779 -30.57 -1.11 -20.61
N GLN A 780 -29.84 -1.37 -19.53
CA GLN A 780 -29.24 -2.69 -19.28
C GLN A 780 -30.32 -3.78 -19.13
N TYR A 781 -31.41 -3.52 -18.42
CA TYR A 781 -32.52 -4.47 -18.26
C TYR A 781 -33.26 -4.69 -19.57
N LEU A 782 -33.57 -3.63 -20.32
CA LEU A 782 -34.18 -3.72 -21.64
C LEU A 782 -33.22 -4.38 -22.64
N VAL A 783 -31.92 -4.10 -22.57
CA VAL A 783 -30.88 -4.75 -23.40
C VAL A 783 -30.68 -6.20 -22.97
N ALA A 784 -30.83 -6.56 -21.70
CA ALA A 784 -30.75 -7.94 -21.24
C ALA A 784 -32.01 -8.72 -21.65
N GLU A 785 -33.19 -8.11 -21.53
CA GLU A 785 -34.45 -8.67 -22.03
C GLU A 785 -34.40 -8.80 -23.55
N TYR A 786 -33.85 -7.79 -24.25
CA TYR A 786 -33.58 -7.83 -25.69
C TYR A 786 -32.52 -8.87 -26.05
N LYS A 787 -31.43 -9.01 -25.28
CA LYS A 787 -30.41 -10.06 -25.45
C LYS A 787 -30.98 -11.44 -25.21
N ARG A 788 -31.91 -11.59 -24.27
CA ARG A 788 -32.64 -12.84 -24.03
C ARG A 788 -33.58 -13.14 -25.18
N VAL A 789 -34.31 -12.14 -25.67
CA VAL A 789 -35.14 -12.29 -26.87
C VAL A 789 -34.26 -12.63 -28.08
N LEU A 790 -33.10 -11.99 -28.23
CA LEU A 790 -32.12 -12.28 -29.28
C LEU A 790 -31.43 -13.63 -29.10
N SER A 791 -31.16 -14.08 -27.86
CA SER A 791 -30.58 -15.40 -27.60
C SER A 791 -31.61 -16.46 -27.89
N SER A 792 -32.86 -16.27 -27.48
CA SER A 792 -33.98 -17.12 -27.90
C SER A 792 -34.18 -17.06 -29.41
N ALA A 793 -34.00 -15.92 -30.06
CA ALA A 793 -34.03 -15.82 -31.52
C ALA A 793 -32.84 -16.54 -32.19
N ARG A 794 -31.65 -16.52 -31.56
CA ARG A 794 -30.46 -17.28 -32.01
C ARG A 794 -30.64 -18.78 -31.79
N GLU A 795 -31.17 -19.20 -30.66
CA GLU A 795 -31.53 -20.60 -30.40
C GLU A 795 -32.57 -21.06 -31.42
N LEU A 796 -33.58 -20.23 -31.70
CA LEU A 796 -34.56 -20.48 -32.76
C LEU A 796 -33.88 -20.51 -34.15
N HIS A 797 -32.89 -19.66 -34.41
CA HIS A 797 -32.12 -19.67 -35.65
C HIS A 797 -31.20 -20.89 -35.76
N ASP A 798 -30.60 -21.36 -34.67
CA ASP A 798 -29.77 -22.55 -34.60
C ASP A 798 -30.63 -23.80 -34.80
N ILE A 799 -31.81 -23.84 -34.18
CA ILE A 799 -32.83 -24.86 -34.43
C ILE A 799 -33.27 -24.81 -35.90
N ALA A 800 -33.55 -23.63 -36.44
CA ALA A 800 -33.89 -23.46 -37.85
C ALA A 800 -32.75 -23.93 -38.78
N THR A 801 -31.49 -23.66 -38.43
CA THR A 801 -30.29 -24.07 -39.19
C THR A 801 -30.09 -25.58 -39.12
N GLN A 802 -30.27 -26.20 -37.95
CA GLN A 802 -30.22 -27.65 -37.78
C GLN A 802 -31.33 -28.34 -38.57
N LEU A 803 -32.56 -27.81 -38.52
CA LEU A 803 -33.68 -28.32 -39.29
C LEU A 803 -33.44 -28.17 -40.81
N ARG A 804 -32.90 -27.03 -41.26
CA ARG A 804 -32.50 -26.79 -42.65
C ARG A 804 -31.41 -27.75 -43.13
N ASN A 805 -30.41 -28.05 -42.29
CA ASN A 805 -29.38 -29.04 -42.60
C ASN A 805 -29.94 -30.46 -42.75
N HIS A 806 -31.10 -30.75 -42.16
CA HIS A 806 -31.75 -32.06 -42.25
C HIS A 806 -32.70 -32.16 -43.45
N ASN A 807 -33.54 -31.14 -43.69
CA ASN A 807 -34.40 -31.06 -44.88
C ASN A 807 -34.75 -29.59 -45.22
N PRO A 808 -33.95 -28.92 -46.07
CA PRO A 808 -34.06 -27.48 -46.28
C PRO A 808 -35.44 -27.08 -46.82
N ALA A 809 -35.97 -27.80 -47.82
CA ALA A 809 -37.25 -27.47 -48.45
C ALA A 809 -38.46 -27.55 -47.50
N LYS A 810 -38.48 -28.51 -46.57
CA LYS A 810 -39.58 -28.65 -45.60
C LYS A 810 -39.49 -27.62 -44.48
N THR A 811 -38.29 -27.31 -44.02
CA THR A 811 -38.06 -26.32 -42.97
C THR A 811 -38.35 -24.92 -43.48
N ASP A 812 -38.02 -24.61 -44.73
CA ASP A 812 -38.32 -23.32 -45.33
C ASP A 812 -39.83 -23.07 -45.45
N ALA A 813 -40.62 -24.10 -45.81
CA ALA A 813 -42.09 -23.99 -45.81
C ALA A 813 -42.68 -23.82 -44.40
N PHE A 814 -42.14 -24.54 -43.40
CA PHE A 814 -42.60 -24.44 -42.01
C PHE A 814 -42.28 -23.07 -41.37
N LEU A 815 -41.10 -22.51 -41.65
CA LEU A 815 -40.73 -21.18 -41.17
C LEU A 815 -41.54 -20.08 -41.87
N ALA A 816 -41.92 -20.28 -43.14
CA ALA A 816 -42.82 -19.38 -43.86
C ALA A 816 -44.25 -19.39 -43.28
N ASP A 817 -44.80 -20.56 -42.92
CA ASP A 817 -46.12 -20.67 -42.26
C ASP A 817 -46.16 -19.99 -40.88
N LEU A 818 -45.02 -19.93 -40.18
CA LEU A 818 -44.85 -19.22 -38.92
C LEU A 818 -44.53 -17.73 -39.09
N GLY A 819 -44.32 -17.25 -40.32
CA GLY A 819 -44.02 -15.86 -40.64
C GLY A 819 -42.62 -15.37 -40.26
N VAL A 820 -41.59 -16.24 -40.26
CA VAL A 820 -40.21 -15.88 -39.92
C VAL A 820 -39.41 -15.49 -41.18
N GLU A 821 -38.88 -14.26 -41.24
CA GLU A 821 -38.10 -13.73 -42.38
C GLU A 821 -36.66 -14.29 -42.43
N ASP A 822 -36.15 -14.59 -43.64
CA ASP A 822 -34.87 -15.28 -43.88
C ASP A 822 -33.65 -14.33 -43.93
N ILE A 823 -32.58 -14.62 -43.17
CA ILE A 823 -31.30 -13.87 -43.18
C ILE A 823 -30.25 -14.77 -43.87
N GLY A 824 -29.79 -14.37 -45.06
CA GLY A 824 -28.96 -15.20 -45.96
C GLY A 824 -27.60 -15.67 -45.40
N PRO A 825 -26.88 -16.57 -46.12
CA PRO A 825 -25.70 -17.29 -45.60
C PRO A 825 -24.44 -16.40 -45.43
N PRO A 826 -23.54 -16.70 -44.44
CA PRO A 826 -22.31 -15.93 -44.17
C PRO A 826 -21.20 -16.13 -45.25
N PRO A 827 -20.24 -15.18 -45.37
CA PRO A 827 -19.27 -15.14 -46.48
C PRO A 827 -18.17 -16.23 -46.40
N PRO A 828 -17.60 -16.68 -47.54
CA PRO A 828 -16.73 -17.84 -47.60
C PRO A 828 -15.24 -17.46 -47.73
N THR A 829 -14.46 -17.47 -46.64
CA THR A 829 -13.00 -17.72 -46.65
C THR A 829 -12.52 -18.11 -45.24
N LEU A 830 -13.05 -19.20 -44.68
CA LEU A 830 -12.39 -19.88 -43.57
C LEU A 830 -11.31 -20.78 -44.18
N ASP A 831 -10.06 -20.58 -43.79
CA ASP A 831 -8.97 -21.53 -44.05
C ASP A 831 -9.45 -22.93 -43.63
N SER A 832 -9.51 -23.88 -44.56
CA SER A 832 -10.08 -25.21 -44.32
C SER A 832 -9.32 -26.00 -43.25
N ASP A 833 -8.09 -25.59 -42.95
CA ASP A 833 -7.26 -26.19 -41.93
C ASP A 833 -7.66 -25.75 -40.50
N ILE A 834 -8.40 -24.65 -40.34
CA ILE A 834 -8.86 -24.19 -39.02
C ILE A 834 -10.13 -24.96 -38.62
N PRO A 835 -10.12 -25.69 -37.49
CA PRO A 835 -11.34 -26.32 -36.97
C PRO A 835 -12.45 -25.29 -36.75
N VAL A 836 -13.67 -25.58 -37.21
CA VAL A 836 -14.84 -24.67 -37.06
C VAL A 836 -15.02 -24.21 -35.61
N LYS A 837 -14.80 -25.11 -34.64
CA LYS A 837 -14.91 -24.83 -33.19
C LYS A 837 -13.84 -23.86 -32.66
N LEU A 838 -12.72 -23.71 -33.37
CA LEU A 838 -11.59 -22.88 -32.98
C LEU A 838 -11.44 -21.62 -33.84
N SER A 839 -12.36 -21.37 -34.78
CA SER A 839 -12.33 -20.20 -35.67
C SER A 839 -12.29 -18.84 -34.95
N ALA A 840 -12.76 -18.77 -33.70
CA ALA A 840 -12.69 -17.56 -32.88
C ALA A 840 -11.38 -17.41 -32.07
N PHE A 841 -10.54 -18.46 -32.01
CA PHE A 841 -9.32 -18.51 -31.19
C PHE A 841 -8.05 -18.74 -32.00
N VAL A 842 -8.18 -18.98 -33.30
CA VAL A 842 -7.09 -19.28 -34.22
C VAL A 842 -7.12 -18.32 -35.37
N GLU A 843 -6.02 -17.59 -35.56
CA GLU A 843 -5.83 -16.70 -36.69
C GLU A 843 -4.81 -17.30 -37.65
N SER A 844 -5.08 -17.21 -38.96
CA SER A 844 -4.14 -17.61 -40.00
C SER A 844 -3.21 -16.43 -40.30
N LEU A 845 -1.92 -16.57 -40.00
CA LEU A 845 -0.89 -15.54 -40.24
C LEU A 845 -0.25 -15.66 -41.62
N GLY A 846 -0.60 -16.69 -42.39
CA GLY A 846 -0.03 -17.00 -43.70
C GLY A 846 -0.18 -18.48 -44.04
N ASP A 847 0.46 -18.91 -45.13
CA ASP A 847 0.41 -20.31 -45.58
C ASP A 847 0.98 -21.25 -44.51
N ARG A 848 0.09 -22.01 -43.86
CA ARG A 848 0.39 -22.95 -42.77
C ARG A 848 1.10 -22.34 -41.55
N HIS A 849 0.77 -21.08 -41.27
CA HIS A 849 1.19 -20.37 -40.07
C HIS A 849 -0.06 -19.95 -39.29
N TRP A 850 -0.18 -20.40 -38.05
CA TRP A 850 -1.34 -20.12 -37.21
C TRP A 850 -0.91 -19.54 -35.88
N GLU A 851 -1.71 -18.61 -35.36
CA GLU A 851 -1.60 -18.09 -34.00
C GLU A 851 -2.80 -18.53 -33.19
N LEU A 852 -2.54 -19.17 -32.05
CA LEU A 852 -3.56 -19.59 -31.10
C LEU A 852 -3.58 -18.62 -29.92
N CYS A 853 -4.76 -18.09 -29.62
CA CYS A 853 -4.95 -17.13 -28.55
C CYS A 853 -5.60 -17.78 -27.33
N PHE A 854 -4.92 -17.67 -26.18
CA PHE A 854 -5.43 -18.16 -24.89
C PHE A 854 -5.66 -16.98 -23.93
N PRO A 855 -6.93 -16.63 -23.64
CA PRO A 855 -7.25 -15.61 -22.65
C PRO A 855 -6.76 -16.00 -21.26
N LEU A 856 -6.04 -15.10 -20.60
CA LEU A 856 -5.55 -15.31 -19.24
C LEU A 856 -6.51 -14.77 -18.17
N ASP A 857 -7.67 -14.23 -18.56
CA ASP A 857 -8.64 -13.58 -17.66
C ASP A 857 -9.15 -14.49 -16.53
N SER A 858 -9.12 -15.81 -16.74
CA SER A 858 -9.48 -16.81 -15.74
C SER A 858 -8.41 -17.06 -14.67
N LEU A 859 -7.17 -16.63 -14.92
CA LEU A 859 -6.05 -16.73 -13.99
C LEU A 859 -5.88 -15.42 -13.26
N ASN A 860 -6.14 -15.41 -11.95
CA ASN A 860 -5.86 -14.24 -11.12
C ASN A 860 -4.33 -14.05 -10.92
N THR A 861 -3.92 -12.86 -10.48
CA THR A 861 -2.51 -12.51 -10.19
C THR A 861 -1.83 -13.54 -9.30
N GLN A 862 -2.58 -14.13 -8.37
CA GLN A 862 -2.09 -15.12 -7.43
C GLN A 862 -1.73 -16.45 -8.10
N LYS A 863 -2.49 -16.92 -9.08
CA LYS A 863 -2.14 -18.11 -9.87
C LYS A 863 -1.01 -17.83 -10.85
N ARG A 864 -0.91 -16.59 -11.33
CA ARG A 864 0.08 -16.14 -12.31
C ARG A 864 1.51 -16.02 -11.74
N GLN A 865 1.66 -15.44 -10.55
CA GLN A 865 2.97 -15.15 -9.96
C GLN A 865 3.85 -16.42 -9.74
N PRO A 866 3.36 -17.54 -9.14
CA PRO A 866 4.21 -18.72 -8.88
C PRO A 866 4.67 -19.46 -10.14
N VAL A 867 3.93 -19.31 -11.24
CA VAL A 867 4.25 -19.92 -12.55
C VAL A 867 5.05 -18.96 -13.44
N GLY A 868 5.16 -17.69 -13.07
CA GLY A 868 5.85 -16.67 -13.85
C GLY A 868 5.08 -16.15 -15.06
N ILE A 869 3.78 -15.95 -14.91
CA ILE A 869 2.99 -15.12 -15.82
C ILE A 869 2.98 -13.70 -15.25
N ASP A 870 3.35 -12.72 -16.07
CA ASP A 870 3.29 -11.31 -15.68
C ASP A 870 1.83 -10.86 -15.42
N PRO A 871 1.55 -10.13 -14.33
CA PRO A 871 0.19 -9.66 -14.02
C PRO A 871 -0.45 -8.83 -15.14
N SER A 872 0.35 -8.14 -15.95
CA SER A 872 -0.13 -7.29 -17.05
C SER A 872 -0.43 -8.05 -18.35
N SER A 873 0.01 -9.31 -18.47
CA SER A 873 -0.29 -10.16 -19.63
C SER A 873 -1.78 -10.48 -19.71
N ARG A 874 -2.40 -10.24 -20.86
CA ARG A 874 -3.82 -10.55 -21.09
C ARG A 874 -4.02 -11.83 -21.88
N LEU A 875 -3.11 -12.10 -22.80
CA LEU A 875 -3.15 -13.26 -23.68
C LEU A 875 -1.84 -14.02 -23.60
N LEU A 876 -1.94 -15.35 -23.67
CA LEU A 876 -0.85 -16.21 -24.09
C LEU A 876 -1.07 -16.54 -25.57
N LEU A 877 -0.08 -16.30 -26.40
CA LEU A 877 -0.09 -16.58 -27.83
C LEU A 877 0.83 -17.77 -28.11
N VAL A 878 0.33 -18.75 -28.85
CA VAL A 878 1.15 -19.87 -29.35
C VAL A 878 1.14 -19.81 -30.86
N ARG A 879 2.29 -19.48 -31.46
CA ARG A 879 2.46 -19.47 -32.92
C ARG A 879 3.00 -20.81 -33.38
N ILE A 880 2.41 -21.37 -34.42
CA ILE A 880 2.77 -22.65 -35.01
C ILE A 880 3.03 -22.45 -36.50
N SER A 881 4.15 -22.97 -36.97
CA SER A 881 4.50 -23.05 -38.38
C SER A 881 4.63 -24.52 -38.79
N MET A 882 3.93 -24.92 -39.85
CA MET A 882 4.08 -26.25 -40.45
C MET A 882 4.65 -26.14 -41.87
N PRO A 883 5.97 -26.32 -42.04
CA PRO A 883 6.59 -26.29 -43.37
C PRO A 883 5.97 -27.34 -44.30
N ARG A 884 5.93 -27.05 -45.62
CA ARG A 884 5.42 -28.00 -46.65
C ARG A 884 6.37 -29.18 -46.89
N HIS A 885 7.65 -29.06 -46.52
CA HIS A 885 8.67 -30.11 -46.66
C HIS A 885 8.79 -30.90 -45.35
N ALA A 886 9.44 -32.08 -45.38
CA ALA A 886 9.60 -33.02 -44.24
C ALA A 886 10.36 -32.47 -43.00
N SER A 887 10.45 -31.15 -42.86
CA SER A 887 10.90 -30.47 -41.66
C SER A 887 9.82 -30.57 -40.56
N PRO A 888 10.22 -30.76 -39.29
CA PRO A 888 9.28 -30.81 -38.19
C PRO A 888 8.52 -29.48 -38.04
N PRO A 889 7.31 -29.51 -37.43
CA PRO A 889 6.61 -28.29 -37.04
C PRO A 889 7.47 -27.44 -36.09
N ASN A 890 7.32 -26.12 -36.18
CA ASN A 890 7.99 -25.18 -35.29
C ASN A 890 6.95 -24.43 -34.46
N PHE A 891 7.27 -24.08 -33.21
CA PHE A 891 6.37 -23.26 -32.37
C PHE A 891 7.10 -22.23 -31.52
N CYS A 892 6.41 -21.16 -31.13
CA CYS A 892 6.87 -20.23 -30.09
C CYS A 892 5.70 -19.77 -29.20
N ILE A 893 6.03 -19.33 -27.99
CA ILE A 893 5.08 -18.94 -26.93
C ILE A 893 5.36 -17.47 -26.57
N HIS A 894 4.32 -16.65 -26.50
CA HIS A 894 4.41 -15.22 -26.19
C HIS A 894 3.32 -14.78 -25.22
N PHE A 895 3.56 -13.67 -24.53
CA PHE A 895 2.58 -12.98 -23.70
C PHE A 895 2.32 -11.56 -24.24
N HIS A 896 1.05 -11.24 -24.53
CA HIS A 896 0.67 -9.90 -24.98
C HIS A 896 0.06 -9.08 -23.82
N PRO A 897 0.44 -7.81 -23.60
CA PRO A 897 1.27 -6.94 -24.46
C PRO A 897 2.78 -6.93 -24.12
N ASN A 898 3.23 -7.81 -23.23
CA ASN A 898 4.57 -7.71 -22.63
C ASN A 898 5.73 -8.08 -23.57
N ASP A 899 5.45 -8.88 -24.58
CA ASP A 899 6.41 -9.23 -25.62
C ASP A 899 6.14 -8.33 -26.84
N ASP A 900 7.05 -7.39 -27.12
CA ASP A 900 6.95 -6.46 -28.26
C ASP A 900 6.91 -7.19 -29.62
N ASP A 901 5.96 -6.86 -30.49
CA ASP A 901 5.85 -7.35 -31.87
C ASP A 901 7.00 -6.87 -32.80
N ALA A 902 7.91 -6.03 -32.30
CA ALA A 902 8.94 -5.37 -33.10
C ALA A 902 10.15 -6.27 -33.43
N GLN A 903 10.31 -7.44 -32.79
CA GLN A 903 11.46 -8.33 -33.01
C GLN A 903 11.08 -9.62 -33.75
N PRO A 904 11.94 -10.12 -34.67
CA PRO A 904 11.68 -11.35 -35.41
C PRO A 904 11.65 -12.58 -34.48
N HIS A 905 10.56 -13.34 -34.57
CA HIS A 905 10.33 -14.55 -33.78
C HIS A 905 11.20 -15.71 -34.30
N LEU A 906 11.85 -16.45 -33.40
CA LEU A 906 12.65 -17.63 -33.71
C LEU A 906 11.94 -18.89 -33.17
N PRO A 907 11.02 -19.49 -33.95
CA PRO A 907 10.23 -20.62 -33.47
C PRO A 907 11.10 -21.88 -33.28
N HIS A 908 10.82 -22.64 -32.22
CA HIS A 908 11.53 -23.86 -31.88
C HIS A 908 11.13 -25.01 -32.80
N PRO A 909 12.10 -25.67 -33.49
CA PRO A 909 11.80 -26.91 -34.19
C PRO A 909 11.53 -28.06 -33.24
N VAL A 910 10.46 -28.81 -33.46
CA VAL A 910 10.15 -30.03 -32.71
C VAL A 910 11.04 -31.18 -33.23
N ALA A 911 12.24 -31.31 -32.66
CA ALA A 911 13.18 -32.39 -32.98
C ALA A 911 12.90 -33.65 -32.14
N ASP A 912 13.64 -34.74 -32.39
CA ASP A 912 13.49 -36.00 -31.61
C ASP A 912 13.95 -35.86 -30.14
N VAL A 913 14.78 -34.86 -29.83
CA VAL A 913 15.34 -34.64 -28.49
C VAL A 913 14.80 -33.34 -27.91
N ILE A 914 14.13 -33.44 -26.77
CA ILE A 914 13.69 -32.27 -25.99
C ILE A 914 14.95 -31.58 -25.43
N PRO A 915 15.25 -30.32 -25.78
CA PRO A 915 16.44 -29.66 -25.25
C PRO A 915 16.37 -29.53 -23.74
N GLU A 916 17.48 -29.88 -23.07
CA GLU A 916 17.58 -29.86 -21.60
C GLU A 916 17.65 -28.42 -21.04
N SER A 917 18.05 -27.42 -21.84
CA SER A 917 18.49 -26.10 -21.32
C SER A 917 17.87 -24.86 -21.98
N ALA A 918 17.09 -24.99 -23.06
CA ALA A 918 16.64 -23.82 -23.84
C ALA A 918 15.10 -23.65 -23.86
N PRO A 919 14.56 -22.46 -23.56
CA PRO A 919 13.19 -22.11 -23.91
C PRO A 919 13.02 -22.04 -25.44
N PRO A 920 11.80 -22.26 -25.97
CA PRO A 920 11.48 -22.37 -27.39
C PRO A 920 11.57 -21.08 -28.18
N CYS A 921 11.97 -19.99 -27.55
CA CYS A 921 12.45 -18.85 -28.29
C CYS A 921 13.60 -18.21 -27.51
N SER A 922 14.76 -18.13 -28.15
CA SER A 922 16.07 -17.81 -27.55
C SER A 922 16.18 -16.39 -26.97
N ARG A 923 15.15 -15.55 -27.12
CA ARG A 923 15.16 -14.12 -26.77
C ARG A 923 14.12 -13.69 -25.74
N TYR A 924 13.26 -14.59 -25.26
CA TYR A 924 12.15 -14.22 -24.35
C TYR A 924 12.34 -14.75 -22.93
N LYS A 925 11.60 -14.15 -21.99
CA LYS A 925 11.68 -14.39 -20.54
C LYS A 925 11.58 -15.88 -20.21
N LYS A 926 12.59 -16.41 -19.50
CA LYS A 926 12.68 -17.82 -19.12
C LYS A 926 11.87 -18.07 -17.84
N THR A 927 10.56 -18.16 -17.99
CA THR A 927 9.64 -18.37 -16.86
C THR A 927 9.32 -19.86 -16.68
N LEU A 928 8.85 -20.24 -15.49
CA LEU A 928 8.48 -21.62 -15.17
C LEU A 928 7.34 -22.13 -16.07
N ILE A 929 6.35 -21.29 -16.36
CA ILE A 929 5.23 -21.63 -17.25
C ILE A 929 5.70 -21.82 -18.69
N ASN A 930 6.62 -20.97 -19.17
CA ASN A 930 7.18 -21.12 -20.51
C ASN A 930 7.90 -22.46 -20.60
N TYR A 931 8.75 -22.80 -19.62
CA TYR A 931 9.43 -24.09 -19.59
C TYR A 931 8.45 -25.29 -19.59
N LEU A 932 7.40 -25.25 -18.76
CA LEU A 932 6.35 -26.28 -18.72
C LEU A 932 5.64 -26.42 -20.08
N LEU A 933 5.09 -25.31 -20.61
CA LEU A 933 4.33 -25.30 -21.85
C LEU A 933 5.18 -25.72 -23.06
N SER A 934 6.46 -25.38 -23.06
CA SER A 934 7.39 -25.78 -24.12
C SER A 934 7.52 -27.29 -24.20
N ARG A 935 7.66 -27.96 -23.05
CA ARG A 935 7.77 -29.42 -23.01
C ARG A 935 6.45 -30.09 -23.30
N VAL A 936 5.34 -29.55 -22.77
CA VAL A 936 3.98 -30.02 -23.08
C VAL A 936 3.69 -29.93 -24.58
N LEU A 937 4.00 -28.82 -25.22
CA LEU A 937 3.83 -28.62 -26.66
C LEU A 937 4.76 -29.52 -27.47
N HIS A 938 6.04 -29.61 -27.10
CA HIS A 938 6.99 -30.49 -27.78
C HIS A 938 6.52 -31.96 -27.73
N THR A 939 6.08 -32.44 -26.57
CA THR A 939 5.55 -33.80 -26.41
C THR A 939 4.24 -34.01 -27.18
N SER A 940 3.31 -33.05 -27.12
CA SER A 940 2.04 -33.12 -27.84
C SER A 940 2.24 -33.14 -29.36
N ILE A 941 3.12 -32.29 -29.89
CA ILE A 941 3.42 -32.22 -31.32
C ILE A 941 4.21 -33.44 -31.80
N SER A 942 5.20 -33.92 -31.03
CA SER A 942 5.99 -35.10 -31.41
C SER A 942 5.14 -36.38 -31.43
N GLN A 943 4.18 -36.52 -30.52
CA GLN A 943 3.22 -37.63 -30.52
C GLN A 943 2.17 -37.52 -31.64
N SER A 944 1.97 -36.31 -32.19
CA SER A 944 0.91 -35.98 -33.15
C SER A 944 1.41 -35.81 -34.59
N GLN A 945 2.61 -36.29 -34.92
CA GLN A 945 3.25 -36.10 -36.24
C GLN A 945 2.42 -36.63 -37.44
N PHE A 946 1.44 -37.50 -37.19
CA PHE A 946 0.54 -38.06 -38.22
C PHE A 946 -0.83 -37.39 -38.31
N LEU A 947 -1.10 -36.35 -37.51
CA LEU A 947 -2.37 -35.64 -37.53
C LEU A 947 -2.44 -34.63 -38.69
N THR A 948 -3.65 -34.43 -39.21
CA THR A 948 -3.93 -33.31 -40.12
C THR A 948 -3.74 -31.96 -39.39
N PRO A 949 -3.46 -30.84 -40.10
CA PRO A 949 -3.31 -29.53 -39.47
C PRO A 949 -4.46 -29.17 -38.52
N SER A 950 -5.70 -29.42 -38.94
CA SER A 950 -6.91 -29.18 -38.15
C SER A 950 -6.95 -29.99 -36.84
N GLN A 951 -6.59 -31.29 -36.91
CA GLN A 951 -6.54 -32.15 -35.72
C GLN A 951 -5.40 -31.75 -34.79
N LEU A 952 -4.26 -31.35 -35.34
CA LEU A 952 -3.10 -30.90 -34.57
C LEU A 952 -3.39 -29.58 -33.83
N LEU A 953 -3.98 -28.59 -34.50
CA LEU A 953 -4.41 -27.33 -33.89
C LEU A 953 -5.40 -27.58 -32.74
N SER A 954 -6.35 -28.50 -32.92
CA SER A 954 -7.30 -28.91 -31.87
C SER A 954 -6.60 -29.55 -30.67
N SER A 955 -5.66 -30.45 -30.94
CA SER A 955 -4.87 -31.14 -29.91
C SER A 955 -4.05 -30.15 -29.09
N ILE A 956 -3.35 -29.22 -29.76
CA ILE A 956 -2.52 -28.20 -29.11
C ILE A 956 -3.38 -27.26 -28.27
N TYR A 957 -4.50 -26.75 -28.81
CA TYR A 957 -5.39 -25.87 -28.06
C TYR A 957 -5.93 -26.54 -26.79
N SER A 958 -6.38 -27.80 -26.90
CA SER A 958 -6.86 -28.56 -25.74
C SER A 958 -5.74 -28.80 -24.71
N THR A 959 -4.54 -29.13 -25.17
CA THR A 959 -3.41 -29.45 -24.30
C THR A 959 -2.94 -28.21 -23.54
N VAL A 960 -2.76 -27.08 -24.22
CA VAL A 960 -2.34 -25.81 -23.59
C VAL A 960 -3.42 -25.30 -22.66
N SER A 961 -4.70 -25.35 -23.05
CA SER A 961 -5.82 -24.95 -22.18
C SER A 961 -5.86 -25.78 -20.89
N SER A 962 -5.65 -27.10 -20.99
CA SER A 962 -5.58 -28.00 -19.84
C SER A 962 -4.39 -27.65 -18.92
N ALA A 963 -3.21 -27.43 -19.51
CA ALA A 963 -2.01 -27.04 -18.76
C ALA A 963 -2.15 -25.67 -18.08
N LEU A 964 -2.83 -24.71 -18.71
CA LEU A 964 -3.09 -23.38 -18.11
C LEU A 964 -4.15 -23.42 -17.00
N ALA A 965 -5.16 -24.29 -17.12
CA ALA A 965 -6.18 -24.44 -16.09
C ALA A 965 -5.59 -24.97 -14.77
N SER A 966 -4.60 -25.86 -14.88
CA SER A 966 -4.05 -26.64 -13.76
C SER A 966 -2.52 -26.84 -13.87
N PRO A 967 -1.70 -25.77 -13.95
CA PRO A 967 -0.27 -25.89 -14.26
C PRO A 967 0.52 -26.62 -13.17
N SER A 968 0.04 -26.54 -11.93
CA SER A 968 0.66 -27.18 -10.78
C SER A 968 0.39 -28.68 -10.66
N HIS A 969 -0.55 -29.22 -11.45
CA HIS A 969 -0.88 -30.64 -11.47
C HIS A 969 0.03 -31.44 -12.40
N ILE A 970 0.90 -30.78 -13.17
CA ILE A 970 1.73 -31.40 -14.20
C ILE A 970 3.20 -31.26 -13.81
N CYS A 971 3.93 -32.37 -13.89
CA CYS A 971 5.38 -32.33 -13.71
C CYS A 971 6.02 -31.50 -14.84
N PRO A 972 6.81 -30.45 -14.54
CA PRO A 972 7.42 -29.60 -15.56
C PRO A 972 8.46 -30.32 -16.41
N VAL A 973 8.86 -31.55 -16.08
CA VAL A 973 9.85 -32.32 -16.86
C VAL A 973 9.19 -33.43 -17.68
N CYS A 974 8.52 -34.38 -17.05
CA CYS A 974 7.93 -35.52 -17.75
C CYS A 974 6.53 -35.22 -18.31
N THR A 975 5.95 -34.07 -18.00
CA THR A 975 4.61 -33.62 -18.44
C THR A 975 3.47 -34.53 -18.00
N GLN A 976 3.74 -35.54 -17.16
CA GLN A 976 2.72 -36.39 -16.59
C GLN A 976 2.00 -35.66 -15.45
N PRO A 977 0.67 -35.84 -15.32
CA PRO A 977 -0.05 -35.35 -14.16
C PRO A 977 0.46 -36.05 -12.89
N HIS A 978 0.42 -35.34 -11.77
CA HIS A 978 0.65 -35.96 -10.46
C HIS A 978 -0.47 -36.96 -10.14
N HIS A 979 -0.13 -38.06 -9.45
CA HIS A 979 -1.04 -39.20 -9.25
C HIS A 979 -2.30 -38.87 -8.44
N ASP A 980 -2.28 -37.77 -7.67
CA ASP A 980 -3.43 -37.20 -6.97
C ASP A 980 -3.60 -35.72 -7.33
N PRO A 981 -4.83 -35.17 -7.31
CA PRO A 981 -5.11 -33.74 -7.55
C PRO A 981 -4.64 -32.88 -6.35
N LEU A 982 -3.34 -32.92 -6.09
CA LEU A 982 -2.69 -32.15 -5.05
C LEU A 982 -2.89 -30.65 -5.31
N ARG A 983 -3.33 -29.91 -4.28
CA ARG A 983 -3.52 -28.45 -4.31
C ARG A 983 -2.19 -27.71 -4.22
N ILE A 984 -1.31 -27.98 -5.18
CA ILE A 984 -0.02 -27.30 -5.31
C ILE A 984 -0.27 -26.00 -6.06
N HIS A 985 0.42 -24.90 -5.69
CA HIS A 985 0.27 -23.61 -6.37
C HIS A 985 1.41 -23.32 -7.38
N ARG A 986 2.46 -24.14 -7.37
CA ARG A 986 3.64 -24.03 -8.25
C ARG A 986 3.87 -25.38 -8.96
N PRO A 987 4.17 -25.40 -10.27
CA PRO A 987 4.63 -26.60 -10.96
C PRO A 987 5.88 -27.16 -10.29
N THR A 988 5.82 -28.41 -9.85
CA THR A 988 6.91 -29.10 -9.14
C THR A 988 7.25 -30.42 -9.82
N THR A 989 8.51 -30.82 -9.76
CA THR A 989 8.92 -32.13 -10.27
C THR A 989 8.21 -33.25 -9.51
N CYS A 990 7.83 -34.32 -10.20
CA CYS A 990 7.41 -35.55 -9.54
C CYS A 990 8.57 -36.17 -8.73
N THR A 991 8.27 -37.20 -7.94
CA THR A 991 9.23 -37.90 -7.08
C THR A 991 10.27 -38.71 -7.86
N ASN A 992 10.14 -38.82 -9.18
CA ASN A 992 11.12 -39.51 -10.02
C ASN A 992 12.48 -38.77 -10.00
N PRO A 993 13.57 -39.42 -9.55
CA PRO A 993 14.90 -38.80 -9.47
C PRO A 993 15.38 -38.20 -10.80
N SER A 994 15.01 -38.82 -11.93
CA SER A 994 15.36 -38.31 -13.26
C SER A 994 14.71 -36.95 -13.54
N CYS A 995 13.48 -36.72 -13.09
CA CYS A 995 12.81 -35.44 -13.26
C CYS A 995 13.43 -34.35 -12.39
N ILE A 996 13.81 -34.69 -11.15
CA ILE A 996 14.52 -33.78 -10.25
C ILE A 996 15.87 -33.38 -10.85
N GLN A 997 16.66 -34.36 -11.31
CA GLN A 997 17.96 -34.12 -11.93
C GLN A 997 17.89 -33.36 -13.24
N THR A 998 16.83 -33.58 -14.04
CA THR A 998 16.63 -32.82 -15.28
C THR A 998 16.24 -31.38 -14.96
N PHE A 999 15.38 -31.15 -13.97
CA PHE A 999 14.95 -29.81 -13.59
C PHE A 999 16.06 -29.00 -12.92
N SER A 1000 17.00 -29.64 -12.20
CA SER A 1000 18.16 -28.94 -11.63
C SER A 1000 19.12 -28.41 -12.70
N ARG A 1001 19.05 -28.93 -13.93
CA ARG A 1001 19.78 -28.40 -15.11
C ARG A 1001 19.02 -27.30 -15.86
N ALA A 1002 17.76 -27.02 -15.51
CA ALA A 1002 17.02 -25.93 -16.11
C ALA A 1002 17.66 -24.57 -15.77
N PRO A 1003 17.46 -23.53 -16.60
CA PRO A 1003 17.98 -22.18 -16.33
C PRO A 1003 17.60 -21.68 -14.93
N LEU A 1004 18.47 -20.87 -14.31
CA LEU A 1004 18.28 -20.39 -12.94
C LEU A 1004 16.99 -19.55 -12.82
N GLU A 1005 16.69 -18.75 -13.83
CA GLU A 1005 15.46 -17.98 -14.03
C GLU A 1005 14.22 -18.87 -13.84
N THR A 1006 14.25 -20.08 -14.39
CA THR A 1006 13.13 -21.02 -14.42
C THR A 1006 12.97 -21.71 -13.06
N ARG A 1007 14.06 -22.24 -12.51
CA ARG A 1007 14.03 -23.03 -11.26
C ARG A 1007 13.81 -22.13 -10.03
N ALA A 1008 14.45 -20.96 -9.98
CA ALA A 1008 14.35 -20.00 -8.89
C ALA A 1008 13.27 -18.93 -9.13
N HIS A 1009 12.45 -19.05 -10.19
CA HIS A 1009 11.46 -18.04 -10.57
C HIS A 1009 10.63 -17.52 -9.38
N HIS A 1010 10.05 -18.45 -8.61
CA HIS A 1010 9.23 -18.14 -7.44
C HIS A 1010 9.97 -17.28 -6.37
N LEU A 1011 11.27 -17.53 -6.12
CA LEU A 1011 12.09 -16.72 -5.21
C LEU A 1011 12.37 -15.35 -5.82
N LEU A 1012 12.68 -15.30 -7.12
CA LEU A 1012 13.01 -14.06 -7.83
C LEU A 1012 11.78 -13.16 -8.03
N SER A 1013 10.59 -13.74 -8.10
CA SER A 1013 9.32 -13.03 -8.29
C SER A 1013 8.83 -12.25 -7.07
N ASP A 1014 9.40 -12.52 -5.89
CA ASP A 1014 9.04 -11.84 -4.64
C ASP A 1014 10.33 -11.52 -3.85
N PRO A 1015 10.91 -10.32 -4.04
CA PRO A 1015 12.17 -9.94 -3.40
C PRO A 1015 12.13 -9.99 -1.87
N ALA A 1016 10.96 -9.81 -1.24
CA ALA A 1016 10.81 -9.89 0.20
C ALA A 1016 10.87 -11.36 0.69
N VAL A 1017 10.32 -12.30 -0.09
CA VAL A 1017 10.49 -13.74 0.15
C VAL A 1017 11.95 -14.14 -0.02
N LEU A 1018 12.62 -13.73 -1.09
CA LEU A 1018 14.05 -14.04 -1.28
C LEU A 1018 14.88 -13.53 -0.10
N LYS A 1019 14.65 -12.28 0.32
CA LYS A 1019 15.31 -11.68 1.48
C LYS A 1019 15.07 -12.48 2.76
N PHE A 1020 13.82 -12.91 2.98
CA PHE A 1020 13.47 -13.74 4.12
C PHE A 1020 14.19 -15.10 4.08
N MET A 1021 14.20 -15.78 2.94
CA MET A 1021 14.83 -17.09 2.78
C MET A 1021 16.35 -17.03 2.96
N LEU A 1022 17.00 -15.98 2.44
CA LEU A 1022 18.44 -15.73 2.70
C LEU A 1022 18.71 -15.52 4.20
N ALA A 1023 17.83 -14.81 4.90
CA ALA A 1023 17.95 -14.60 6.34
C ALA A 1023 17.78 -15.91 7.13
N CYS A 1024 16.88 -16.80 6.70
CA CYS A 1024 16.75 -18.15 7.27
C CYS A 1024 18.07 -18.92 7.16
N ILE A 1025 18.69 -18.94 5.98
CA ILE A 1025 19.94 -19.65 5.70
C ILE A 1025 21.10 -19.07 6.51
N LEU A 1026 21.18 -17.75 6.66
CA LEU A 1026 22.18 -17.09 7.49
C LEU A 1026 22.09 -17.54 8.97
N ALA A 1027 20.88 -17.85 9.44
CA ALA A 1027 20.63 -18.34 10.78
C ALA A 1027 20.88 -19.86 10.95
N THR A 1028 20.85 -20.66 9.88
CA THR A 1028 21.04 -22.12 9.93
C THR A 1028 22.52 -22.49 10.19
N PRO A 1029 22.84 -23.60 10.88
CA PRO A 1029 24.21 -24.11 11.00
C PRO A 1029 24.87 -24.39 9.64
N ASP A 1030 26.20 -24.23 9.56
CA ASP A 1030 26.95 -24.30 8.29
C ASP A 1030 26.87 -25.67 7.61
N ASP A 1031 26.73 -26.76 8.37
CA ASP A 1031 26.66 -28.14 7.87
C ASP A 1031 25.42 -28.44 7.00
N THR A 1032 24.44 -27.53 6.94
CA THR A 1032 23.16 -27.72 6.23
C THR A 1032 23.07 -27.00 4.89
N VAL A 1033 24.06 -26.16 4.57
CA VAL A 1033 24.10 -25.28 3.39
C VAL A 1033 25.11 -25.88 2.40
N PRO A 1034 24.95 -25.71 1.08
CA PRO A 1034 25.92 -26.16 0.09
C PRO A 1034 27.30 -25.58 0.39
N ASP A 1035 28.34 -26.30 -0.01
CA ASP A 1035 29.73 -25.84 0.10
C ASP A 1035 29.93 -24.54 -0.70
N VAL A 1036 29.78 -23.42 0.00
CA VAL A 1036 30.02 -22.05 -0.47
C VAL A 1036 31.10 -21.44 0.41
N PRO A 1037 31.98 -20.58 -0.13
CA PRO A 1037 32.87 -19.74 0.68
C PRO A 1037 32.02 -18.97 1.69
N ASP A 1038 32.59 -18.61 2.85
CA ASP A 1038 31.92 -17.97 4.00
C ASP A 1038 30.46 -17.56 3.70
N LYS A 1039 29.51 -18.38 4.17
CA LYS A 1039 28.08 -18.22 3.90
C LYS A 1039 27.60 -16.79 4.17
N ALA A 1040 28.14 -16.14 5.19
CA ALA A 1040 27.83 -14.75 5.49
C ALA A 1040 28.28 -13.85 4.35
N ASP A 1041 29.50 -13.98 3.85
CA ASP A 1041 30.02 -13.17 2.73
C ASP A 1041 29.21 -13.35 1.45
N VAL A 1042 28.82 -14.58 1.10
CA VAL A 1042 28.02 -14.84 -0.12
C VAL A 1042 26.63 -14.22 0.01
N ILE A 1043 25.95 -14.42 1.14
CA ILE A 1043 24.66 -13.77 1.40
C ILE A 1043 24.82 -12.26 1.43
N ASN A 1044 25.92 -11.78 2.00
CA ASN A 1044 26.22 -10.36 2.15
C ASN A 1044 26.53 -9.66 0.84
N SER A 1045 26.92 -10.44 -0.17
CA SER A 1045 27.17 -9.97 -1.51
C SER A 1045 25.91 -9.79 -2.36
N PHE A 1046 24.72 -10.26 -1.93
CA PHE A 1046 23.50 -10.06 -2.73
C PHE A 1046 23.23 -8.56 -2.94
N PRO A 1047 22.86 -8.14 -4.17
CA PRO A 1047 22.52 -6.76 -4.45
C PRO A 1047 21.31 -6.31 -3.61
N SER A 1048 21.15 -5.00 -3.42
CA SER A 1048 19.95 -4.48 -2.76
C SER A 1048 18.70 -4.96 -3.49
N LEU A 1049 17.88 -5.74 -2.77
CA LEU A 1049 16.62 -6.28 -3.28
C LEU A 1049 15.47 -5.27 -3.26
N SER A 1050 15.75 -4.02 -2.85
CA SER A 1050 14.74 -2.95 -2.79
C SER A 1050 14.53 -2.35 -4.19
N GLY A 1051 13.27 -2.21 -4.61
CA GLY A 1051 12.94 -1.59 -5.90
C GLY A 1051 13.14 -2.49 -7.12
N ILE A 1052 13.21 -3.82 -6.92
CA ILE A 1052 13.18 -4.79 -8.01
C ILE A 1052 11.73 -4.92 -8.49
N SER A 1053 11.51 -4.74 -9.80
CA SER A 1053 10.18 -4.76 -10.42
C SER A 1053 9.72 -6.16 -10.86
N GLY A 1054 10.63 -7.14 -10.94
CA GLY A 1054 10.31 -8.52 -11.30
C GLY A 1054 11.51 -9.45 -11.29
N ALA A 1055 11.27 -10.73 -11.63
CA ALA A 1055 12.28 -11.79 -11.55
C ALA A 1055 13.51 -11.56 -12.44
N ASP A 1056 13.34 -10.95 -13.61
CA ASP A 1056 14.45 -10.70 -14.55
C ASP A 1056 15.41 -9.62 -14.03
N ASP A 1057 14.87 -8.51 -13.48
CA ASP A 1057 15.66 -7.46 -12.83
C ASP A 1057 16.35 -8.00 -11.56
N ALA A 1058 15.69 -8.92 -10.83
CA ALA A 1058 16.31 -9.61 -9.71
C ALA A 1058 17.53 -10.42 -10.15
N LEU A 1059 17.37 -11.25 -11.19
CA LEU A 1059 18.45 -12.12 -11.65
C LEU A 1059 19.60 -11.33 -12.27
N ALA A 1060 19.32 -10.36 -13.14
CA ALA A 1060 20.35 -9.55 -13.78
C ALA A 1060 21.27 -8.84 -12.76
N ARG A 1061 20.71 -8.41 -11.63
CA ARG A 1061 21.49 -7.83 -10.53
C ARG A 1061 22.28 -8.89 -9.74
N ILE A 1062 21.74 -10.10 -9.58
CA ILE A 1062 22.36 -11.18 -8.81
C ILE A 1062 23.49 -11.87 -9.59
N GLU A 1063 23.36 -12.00 -10.91
CA GLU A 1063 24.43 -12.50 -11.78
C GLU A 1063 25.64 -11.56 -11.64
N GLY A 1064 25.52 -10.27 -11.94
CA GLY A 1064 26.62 -9.31 -11.73
C GLY A 1064 27.97 -9.74 -12.32
N TYR A 1065 29.06 -9.06 -11.95
CA TYR A 1065 30.42 -9.37 -12.45
C TYR A 1065 31.47 -9.49 -11.34
N ASP A 1066 31.01 -9.59 -10.09
CA ASP A 1066 31.91 -9.76 -8.96
C ASP A 1066 32.35 -11.23 -8.79
N GLN A 1067 33.34 -11.46 -7.95
CA GLN A 1067 33.90 -12.79 -7.70
C GLN A 1067 32.96 -13.72 -6.92
N LEU A 1068 31.80 -13.21 -6.46
CA LEU A 1068 30.81 -13.93 -5.67
C LEU A 1068 29.54 -14.27 -6.48
N ALA A 1069 29.41 -13.76 -7.70
CA ALA A 1069 28.34 -14.04 -8.67
C ALA A 1069 27.99 -15.53 -8.77
N VAL A 1070 28.99 -16.36 -9.08
CA VAL A 1070 28.84 -17.81 -9.25
C VAL A 1070 28.36 -18.48 -7.96
N GLN A 1071 28.78 -17.98 -6.81
CA GLN A 1071 28.42 -18.48 -5.49
C GLN A 1071 26.98 -18.06 -5.14
N ARG A 1072 26.55 -16.85 -5.49
CA ARG A 1072 25.15 -16.42 -5.36
C ARG A 1072 24.23 -17.27 -6.22
N GLU A 1073 24.60 -17.54 -7.47
CA GLU A 1073 23.87 -18.42 -8.37
C GLU A 1073 23.80 -19.86 -7.84
N LYS A 1074 24.93 -20.40 -7.37
CA LYS A 1074 24.99 -21.74 -6.76
C LYS A 1074 24.08 -21.83 -5.53
N LEU A 1075 24.09 -20.79 -4.68
CA LEU A 1075 23.23 -20.71 -3.50
C LEU A 1075 21.75 -20.63 -3.89
N LEU A 1076 21.35 -19.70 -4.76
CA LEU A 1076 19.98 -19.61 -5.27
C LEU A 1076 19.51 -20.91 -5.91
N GLY A 1077 20.43 -21.53 -6.64
CA GLY A 1077 20.20 -22.79 -7.29
C GLY A 1077 19.84 -23.89 -6.29
N TRP A 1078 20.70 -24.08 -5.29
CA TRP A 1078 20.43 -24.99 -4.18
C TRP A 1078 19.13 -24.65 -3.44
N MET A 1079 18.90 -23.36 -3.14
CA MET A 1079 17.66 -22.91 -2.48
C MET A 1079 16.42 -23.35 -3.26
N SER A 1080 16.44 -23.25 -4.58
CA SER A 1080 15.32 -23.64 -5.44
C SER A 1080 15.09 -25.16 -5.52
N GLU A 1081 16.12 -25.97 -5.23
CA GLU A 1081 16.06 -27.44 -5.18
C GLU A 1081 15.57 -27.94 -3.82
N SER A 1082 16.05 -27.31 -2.75
CA SER A 1082 15.68 -27.60 -1.37
C SER A 1082 14.27 -27.12 -1.04
N PHE A 1083 13.94 -25.87 -1.38
CA PHE A 1083 12.61 -25.32 -1.16
C PHE A 1083 11.69 -25.60 -2.36
N ARG A 1084 10.92 -26.68 -2.25
CA ARG A 1084 9.91 -27.10 -3.24
C ARG A 1084 8.52 -26.52 -3.00
N GLY A 1085 8.37 -25.69 -1.96
CA GLY A 1085 7.13 -25.01 -1.63
C GLY A 1085 6.87 -23.75 -2.46
N CYS A 1086 5.83 -23.02 -2.08
CA CYS A 1086 5.53 -21.68 -2.58
C CYS A 1086 5.26 -20.73 -1.42
N LEU A 1087 6.25 -19.91 -1.11
CA LEU A 1087 6.15 -18.84 -0.13
C LEU A 1087 5.93 -17.52 -0.88
N VAL A 1088 4.97 -16.72 -0.42
CA VAL A 1088 4.69 -15.38 -0.96
C VAL A 1088 4.58 -14.39 0.19
N SER A 1089 4.96 -13.14 -0.04
CA SER A 1089 4.61 -12.03 0.84
C SER A 1089 3.09 -11.94 0.94
N ALA A 1090 2.56 -11.79 2.16
CA ALA A 1090 1.11 -11.77 2.37
C ALA A 1090 0.47 -10.58 1.61
N PRO A 1091 -0.39 -10.84 0.60
CA PRO A 1091 -1.09 -9.78 -0.11
C PRO A 1091 -2.10 -9.09 0.81
N ALA A 1092 -2.54 -7.88 0.45
CA ALA A 1092 -3.37 -7.03 1.33
C ALA A 1092 -4.58 -7.74 1.93
N GLY A 1093 -5.30 -8.58 1.17
CA GLY A 1093 -6.46 -9.35 1.65
C GLY A 1093 -6.11 -10.51 2.60
N SER A 1094 -4.91 -11.07 2.50
CA SER A 1094 -4.44 -12.17 3.37
C SER A 1094 -3.54 -11.70 4.50
N ARG A 1095 -3.28 -10.39 4.62
CA ARG A 1095 -2.62 -9.88 5.81
C ARG A 1095 -3.56 -9.99 6.97
N ILE A 1096 -3.10 -10.53 8.08
CA ILE A 1096 -3.87 -10.56 9.32
C ILE A 1096 -3.78 -9.15 9.92
N PRO A 1097 -4.86 -8.33 9.88
CA PRO A 1097 -4.78 -6.90 10.20
C PRO A 1097 -4.45 -6.68 11.67
N ALA A 1098 -4.89 -7.60 12.53
CA ALA A 1098 -4.55 -7.59 13.95
C ALA A 1098 -3.02 -7.66 14.19
N MET A 1099 -2.28 -8.34 13.31
CA MET A 1099 -0.81 -8.39 13.38
C MET A 1099 -0.15 -7.12 12.83
N GLY A 1100 -0.91 -6.17 12.26
CA GLY A 1100 -0.44 -5.07 11.42
C GLY A 1100 -0.39 -3.68 12.08
N GLY A 1101 -0.43 -3.58 13.42
CA GLY A 1101 -0.28 -2.30 14.10
C GLY A 1101 0.98 -1.54 13.65
N ARG A 1102 0.82 -0.36 13.04
CA ARG A 1102 1.87 0.59 12.63
C ARG A 1102 3.14 -0.03 11.99
N GLY A 1103 2.97 -0.96 11.04
CA GLY A 1103 3.99 -1.26 10.03
C GLY A 1103 5.22 -2.08 10.43
N SER A 1104 5.20 -2.82 11.56
CA SER A 1104 6.40 -3.51 12.04
C SER A 1104 6.51 -5.02 11.68
N VAL A 1105 5.41 -5.75 11.47
CA VAL A 1105 5.45 -7.23 11.28
C VAL A 1105 5.49 -7.64 9.81
N GLY A 1106 6.56 -8.33 9.39
CA GLY A 1106 6.62 -8.97 8.07
C GLY A 1106 5.74 -10.22 8.05
N GLN A 1107 4.78 -10.31 7.12
CA GLN A 1107 3.86 -11.45 7.02
C GLN A 1107 4.07 -12.17 5.69
N PHE A 1108 4.30 -13.48 5.77
CA PHE A 1108 4.44 -14.36 4.60
C PHE A 1108 3.43 -15.49 4.68
N VAL A 1109 2.93 -15.92 3.53
CA VAL A 1109 1.98 -17.01 3.39
C VAL A 1109 2.67 -18.17 2.67
N LEU A 1110 2.75 -19.31 3.34
CA LEU A 1110 3.19 -20.56 2.72
C LEU A 1110 1.96 -21.23 2.10
N ARG A 1111 1.78 -21.01 0.79
CA ARG A 1111 0.60 -21.49 0.06
C ARG A 1111 0.59 -23.01 -0.04
N ASN A 1112 1.76 -23.59 -0.27
CA ASN A 1112 1.96 -25.02 -0.19
C ASN A 1112 3.38 -25.30 0.30
N GLY A 1113 3.49 -26.32 1.15
CA GLY A 1113 4.77 -26.92 1.50
C GLY A 1113 5.28 -27.86 0.41
N ARG A 1114 6.00 -28.89 0.83
CA ARG A 1114 6.43 -29.99 -0.03
C ARG A 1114 5.24 -30.82 -0.50
N MET A 1115 5.34 -31.41 -1.69
CA MET A 1115 4.28 -32.25 -2.29
C MET A 1115 3.83 -33.36 -1.34
N GLU A 1116 4.77 -34.00 -0.67
CA GLU A 1116 4.57 -35.10 0.27
C GLU A 1116 3.76 -34.66 1.50
N THR A 1117 3.96 -33.43 1.97
CA THR A 1117 3.23 -32.86 3.12
C THR A 1117 1.80 -32.48 2.75
N GLU A 1118 1.58 -32.01 1.51
CA GLU A 1118 0.24 -31.66 1.04
C GLU A 1118 -0.60 -32.89 0.67
N ALA A 1119 0.00 -33.98 0.22
CA ALA A 1119 -0.69 -35.24 -0.11
C ALA A 1119 -1.41 -35.90 1.07
N ILE A 1120 -1.01 -35.60 2.31
CA ILE A 1120 -1.65 -36.14 3.51
C ILE A 1120 -3.10 -35.61 3.70
N GLU A 1121 -3.46 -34.51 3.04
CA GLU A 1121 -4.71 -33.77 3.24
C GLU A 1121 -5.96 -34.47 2.67
N GLU A 1122 -5.82 -35.22 1.57
CA GLU A 1122 -6.98 -35.78 0.84
C GLU A 1122 -7.63 -36.99 1.55
N TYR A 1123 -6.94 -37.58 2.53
CA TYR A 1123 -7.45 -38.71 3.32
C TYR A 1123 -8.36 -38.32 4.50
N THR A 1124 -8.57 -37.02 4.80
CA THR A 1124 -9.19 -36.56 6.06
C THR A 1124 -10.51 -35.79 5.89
N GLY A 1125 -11.25 -36.01 4.79
CA GLY A 1125 -12.53 -35.35 4.52
C GLY A 1125 -13.47 -35.36 5.75
N ASP A 1126 -13.75 -34.16 6.27
CA ASP A 1126 -14.53 -33.81 7.48
C ASP A 1126 -13.85 -33.81 8.87
N GLU A 1127 -12.52 -34.01 8.98
CA GLU A 1127 -11.85 -33.92 10.30
C GLU A 1127 -11.77 -32.48 10.86
N GLU A 1128 -11.92 -32.38 12.19
CA GLU A 1128 -11.82 -31.14 12.97
C GLU A 1128 -10.38 -30.60 12.93
N TRP A 1129 -10.18 -29.46 12.27
CA TRP A 1129 -8.89 -28.77 12.20
C TRP A 1129 -8.88 -27.50 13.06
N ALA A 1130 -7.70 -27.12 13.54
CA ALA A 1130 -7.51 -25.92 14.35
C ALA A 1130 -6.35 -25.07 13.83
N VAL A 1131 -6.38 -23.78 14.12
CA VAL A 1131 -5.24 -22.88 13.93
C VAL A 1131 -4.47 -22.83 15.24
N LYS A 1132 -3.18 -23.17 15.20
CA LYS A 1132 -2.26 -23.03 16.33
C LYS A 1132 -1.07 -22.17 15.95
N PHE A 1133 -0.54 -21.45 16.93
CA PHE A 1133 0.67 -20.66 16.74
C PHE A 1133 1.84 -21.37 17.40
N PHE A 1134 2.97 -21.36 16.71
CA PHE A 1134 4.21 -21.96 17.18
C PHE A 1134 5.33 -20.94 17.09
N THR A 1135 6.19 -20.87 18.10
CA THR A 1135 7.41 -20.07 18.02
C THR A 1135 8.59 -20.96 17.68
N VAL A 1136 9.35 -20.57 16.67
CA VAL A 1136 10.54 -21.32 16.24
C VAL A 1136 11.78 -20.43 16.37
N LYS A 1137 12.90 -21.03 16.81
CA LYS A 1137 14.20 -20.36 16.78
C LYS A 1137 14.61 -20.14 15.32
N ALA A 1138 15.19 -18.98 15.01
CA ALA A 1138 15.62 -18.65 13.64
C ALA A 1138 16.50 -19.73 12.99
N GLN A 1139 17.31 -20.45 13.78
CA GLN A 1139 18.19 -21.53 13.33
C GLN A 1139 17.45 -22.72 12.69
N LYS A 1140 16.23 -23.03 13.14
CA LYS A 1140 15.41 -24.13 12.62
C LYS A 1140 14.43 -23.68 11.54
N LEU A 1141 14.36 -22.39 11.25
CA LEU A 1141 13.32 -21.83 10.39
C LEU A 1141 13.44 -22.30 8.93
N TRP A 1142 14.66 -22.44 8.42
CA TRP A 1142 14.88 -22.99 7.08
C TRP A 1142 14.32 -24.41 6.94
N GLU A 1143 14.64 -25.29 7.90
CA GLU A 1143 14.15 -26.66 7.94
C GLU A 1143 12.63 -26.69 8.05
N VAL A 1144 12.04 -25.88 8.95
CA VAL A 1144 10.59 -25.83 9.14
C VAL A 1144 9.84 -25.30 7.92
N VAL A 1145 10.41 -24.34 7.17
CA VAL A 1145 9.80 -23.84 5.93
C VAL A 1145 9.91 -24.87 4.79
N CYS A 1146 10.99 -25.64 4.74
CA CYS A 1146 11.23 -26.64 3.68
C CYS A 1146 10.48 -27.96 3.93
N GLU A 1147 10.56 -28.50 5.16
CA GLU A 1147 10.07 -29.85 5.50
C GLU A 1147 8.80 -29.83 6.38
N GLY A 1148 8.43 -28.68 6.94
CA GLY A 1148 7.34 -28.56 7.91
C GLY A 1148 7.80 -28.82 9.35
N ILE A 1149 6.86 -28.92 10.29
CA ILE A 1149 7.17 -29.18 11.70
C ILE A 1149 7.23 -30.69 11.94
N LEU A 1150 8.42 -31.20 12.30
CA LEU A 1150 8.62 -32.62 12.63
C LEU A 1150 8.31 -32.89 14.12
N LYS A 1151 7.76 -34.08 14.41
CA LYS A 1151 7.31 -34.46 15.75
C LYS A 1151 8.55 -34.71 16.65
N GLY A 1152 8.79 -33.84 17.63
CA GLY A 1152 9.92 -33.94 18.57
C GLY A 1152 10.85 -32.73 18.62
N ASP A 1153 10.60 -31.70 17.82
CA ASP A 1153 11.33 -30.44 17.92
C ASP A 1153 10.96 -29.64 19.18
N ASP A 1154 11.96 -29.02 19.84
CA ASP A 1154 11.81 -28.01 20.91
C ASP A 1154 10.99 -26.79 20.45
N ILE A 1155 9.70 -26.98 20.23
CA ILE A 1155 8.75 -25.95 19.82
C ILE A 1155 7.78 -25.76 20.97
N GLY A 1156 7.81 -24.57 21.58
CA GLY A 1156 6.86 -24.22 22.63
C GLY A 1156 5.44 -24.13 22.06
N GLU A 1157 4.55 -25.04 22.47
CA GLU A 1157 3.11 -24.86 22.33
C GLU A 1157 2.65 -23.86 23.41
N GLY A 1158 2.35 -22.62 23.03
CA GLY A 1158 1.75 -21.63 23.92
C GLY A 1158 0.33 -21.34 23.49
N GLU A 1159 -0.67 -21.78 24.26
CA GLU A 1159 -2.08 -21.46 23.97
C GLU A 1159 -2.47 -20.05 24.44
N ASP A 1160 -1.74 -19.41 25.38
CA ASP A 1160 -2.18 -18.10 25.95
C ASP A 1160 -1.10 -17.05 26.27
N GLU A 1161 0.22 -17.33 26.23
CA GLU A 1161 1.24 -16.31 26.61
C GLU A 1161 2.45 -16.28 25.66
N ILE A 1162 2.71 -15.11 25.10
CA ILE A 1162 3.89 -14.82 24.27
C ILE A 1162 4.86 -14.03 25.15
N PRO A 1163 5.99 -14.60 25.63
CA PRO A 1163 6.89 -13.92 26.58
C PRO A 1163 7.46 -12.59 26.06
N GLU A 1164 7.47 -11.55 26.88
CA GLU A 1164 8.01 -10.22 26.58
C GLU A 1164 9.54 -10.16 26.71
N VAL A 1165 10.26 -9.61 25.72
CA VAL A 1165 11.67 -9.21 25.84
C VAL A 1165 11.95 -8.01 24.93
N GLY A 1166 12.67 -7.01 25.45
CA GLY A 1166 13.08 -5.79 24.75
C GLY A 1166 14.49 -5.84 24.15
N GLY A 1167 14.72 -5.02 23.11
CA GLY A 1167 16.05 -4.74 22.53
C GLY A 1167 15.97 -4.21 21.09
N GLU A 1168 16.58 -3.06 20.81
CA GLU A 1168 16.46 -2.32 19.53
C GLU A 1168 17.59 -2.59 18.53
N GLY A 1169 17.24 -2.65 17.22
CA GLY A 1169 18.06 -2.19 16.08
C GLY A 1169 18.20 -3.19 14.90
N LEU A 1170 18.24 -2.67 13.66
CA LEU A 1170 18.10 -3.38 12.38
C LEU A 1170 19.42 -3.59 11.60
N MET A 1171 19.83 -4.85 11.46
CA MET A 1171 20.81 -5.38 10.50
C MET A 1171 20.52 -6.89 10.34
N TRP A 1172 20.72 -7.49 9.16
CA TRP A 1172 20.72 -8.96 8.91
C TRP A 1172 21.39 -9.84 9.98
N GLU A 1173 22.50 -9.39 10.57
CA GLU A 1173 23.20 -10.03 11.69
C GLU A 1173 22.30 -10.26 12.91
N ARG A 1174 21.25 -9.44 13.07
CA ARG A 1174 20.26 -9.54 14.14
C ARG A 1174 19.01 -10.33 13.75
N PHE A 1175 18.94 -10.94 12.57
CA PHE A 1175 17.86 -11.89 12.27
C PHE A 1175 17.84 -13.06 13.26
N ARG A 1176 19.00 -13.45 13.79
CA ARG A 1176 19.13 -14.42 14.89
C ARG A 1176 18.41 -14.01 16.17
N GLU A 1177 18.23 -12.70 16.37
CA GLU A 1177 17.59 -12.11 17.54
C GLU A 1177 16.09 -11.86 17.32
N LYS A 1178 15.59 -11.99 16.08
CA LYS A 1178 14.17 -11.74 15.77
C LYS A 1178 13.31 -12.92 16.17
N ARG A 1179 12.11 -12.62 16.69
CA ARG A 1179 11.10 -13.63 16.97
C ARG A 1179 10.31 -13.97 15.71
N VAL A 1180 10.26 -15.27 15.40
CA VAL A 1180 9.42 -15.79 14.32
C VAL A 1180 8.27 -16.58 14.91
N VAL A 1181 7.06 -16.15 14.56
CA VAL A 1181 5.81 -16.82 14.92
C VAL A 1181 5.27 -17.50 13.67
N LEU A 1182 5.00 -18.79 13.77
CA LEU A 1182 4.39 -19.59 12.73
C LEU A 1182 2.90 -19.71 13.05
N GLY A 1183 2.07 -19.36 12.08
CA GLY A 1183 0.67 -19.71 12.12
C GLY A 1183 0.48 -21.03 11.38
N CYS A 1184 0.03 -22.06 12.10
CA CYS A 1184 -0.06 -23.41 11.58
C CYS A 1184 -1.50 -23.92 11.56
N GLU A 1185 -1.83 -24.68 10.53
CA GLU A 1185 -3.01 -25.52 10.45
C GLU A 1185 -2.68 -26.88 11.09
N VAL A 1186 -3.46 -27.28 12.09
CA VAL A 1186 -3.29 -28.54 12.80
C VAL A 1186 -4.49 -29.43 12.51
N VAL A 1187 -4.25 -30.55 11.84
CA VAL A 1187 -5.27 -31.56 11.52
C VAL A 1187 -5.16 -32.70 12.54
N LYS A 1188 -6.28 -33.04 13.20
CA LYS A 1188 -6.35 -34.15 14.17
C LYS A 1188 -6.64 -35.47 13.44
N GLN A 1189 -5.61 -36.29 13.19
CA GLN A 1189 -5.81 -37.67 12.75
C GLN A 1189 -5.91 -38.62 13.97
N GLY A 1190 -7.15 -38.90 14.39
CA GLY A 1190 -7.42 -39.83 15.48
C GLY A 1190 -6.70 -39.49 16.79
N TRP A 1191 -6.43 -40.51 17.62
CA TRP A 1191 -5.88 -40.31 18.97
C TRP A 1191 -4.36 -40.08 19.02
N GLN A 1192 -3.60 -40.20 17.91
CA GLN A 1192 -2.12 -40.25 17.99
C GLN A 1192 -1.30 -39.49 16.92
N ALA A 1193 -1.86 -39.01 15.80
CA ALA A 1193 -1.11 -38.25 14.81
C ALA A 1193 -1.70 -36.84 14.59
N ARG A 1194 -0.92 -35.79 14.90
CA ARG A 1194 -1.24 -34.41 14.53
C ARG A 1194 -0.34 -34.03 13.35
N VAL A 1195 -0.93 -33.69 12.22
CA VAL A 1195 -0.20 -33.11 11.09
C VAL A 1195 -0.24 -31.59 11.27
N VAL A 1196 0.94 -30.97 11.37
CA VAL A 1196 1.07 -29.52 11.55
C VAL A 1196 1.61 -28.90 10.27
N LYS A 1197 0.79 -28.10 9.60
CA LYS A 1197 1.16 -27.39 8.37
C LYS A 1197 1.42 -25.92 8.66
N VAL A 1198 2.60 -25.43 8.32
CA VAL A 1198 2.89 -23.99 8.38
C VAL A 1198 2.11 -23.31 7.25
N ARG A 1199 1.29 -22.33 7.58
CA ARG A 1199 0.52 -21.55 6.60
C ARG A 1199 0.93 -20.08 6.60
N TYR A 1200 1.31 -19.56 7.76
CA TYR A 1200 1.80 -18.20 7.92
C TYR A 1200 3.16 -18.19 8.61
N VAL A 1201 4.00 -17.24 8.19
CA VAL A 1201 5.23 -16.88 8.89
C VAL A 1201 5.18 -15.39 9.21
N PHE A 1202 5.27 -15.07 10.50
CA PHE A 1202 5.28 -13.71 11.01
C PHE A 1202 6.67 -13.38 11.56
N ILE A 1203 7.28 -12.32 11.07
CA ILE A 1203 8.54 -11.78 11.56
C ILE A 1203 8.23 -10.57 12.43
N CYS A 1204 8.29 -10.76 13.75
CA CYS A 1204 8.06 -9.67 14.70
C CYS A 1204 9.34 -8.85 14.90
N GLN A 1205 9.21 -7.53 15.01
CA GLN A 1205 10.33 -6.67 15.41
C GLN A 1205 10.57 -6.76 16.92
N ASN A 1206 11.83 -6.63 17.32
CA ASN A 1206 12.20 -6.60 18.74
C ASN A 1206 11.85 -5.20 19.29
N GLY A 1207 11.00 -5.16 20.32
CA GLY A 1207 10.56 -3.92 20.98
C GLY A 1207 9.07 -3.62 20.83
N GLY A 1208 8.30 -3.72 21.92
CA GLY A 1208 6.99 -3.10 22.08
C GLY A 1208 5.78 -3.77 21.40
N TRP A 1209 5.96 -4.90 20.70
CA TRP A 1209 4.83 -5.62 20.10
C TRP A 1209 4.22 -6.61 21.10
N THR A 1210 3.03 -6.27 21.61
CA THR A 1210 2.15 -7.23 22.28
C THR A 1210 1.22 -7.86 21.24
N PRO A 1211 1.19 -9.20 21.13
CA PRO A 1211 0.26 -9.87 20.23
C PRO A 1211 -1.19 -9.52 20.60
N PRO A 1212 -2.06 -9.24 19.61
CA PRO A 1212 -3.49 -9.23 19.84
C PRO A 1212 -3.96 -10.56 20.45
N LYS A 1213 -5.07 -10.53 21.19
CA LYS A 1213 -5.68 -11.74 21.75
C LYS A 1213 -5.84 -12.80 20.64
N MET A 1214 -5.32 -14.00 20.90
CA MET A 1214 -5.25 -15.14 19.95
C MET A 1214 -6.58 -15.44 19.26
N ARG A 1215 -7.71 -15.20 19.93
CA ARG A 1215 -9.05 -15.36 19.36
C ARG A 1215 -9.29 -14.51 18.10
N VAL A 1216 -8.83 -13.26 18.08
CA VAL A 1216 -9.04 -12.33 16.95
C VAL A 1216 -8.16 -12.70 15.76
N ILE A 1217 -6.90 -13.09 16.03
CA ILE A 1217 -5.94 -13.52 15.00
C ILE A 1217 -6.36 -14.87 14.44
N GLY A 1218 -6.79 -15.79 15.31
CA GLY A 1218 -7.21 -17.15 14.97
C GLY A 1218 -8.42 -17.17 14.03
N ASP A 1219 -9.43 -16.32 14.24
CA ASP A 1219 -10.60 -16.27 13.36
C ASP A 1219 -10.26 -15.72 11.97
N ALA A 1220 -9.47 -14.65 11.89
CA ALA A 1220 -9.02 -14.09 10.61
C ALA A 1220 -8.11 -15.07 9.84
N MET A 1221 -7.20 -15.74 10.57
CA MET A 1221 -6.30 -16.73 9.98
C MET A 1221 -7.05 -18.00 9.57
N ARG A 1222 -8.06 -18.42 10.34
CA ARG A 1222 -8.96 -19.52 9.97
C ARG A 1222 -9.70 -19.22 8.67
N GLN A 1223 -10.28 -18.03 8.52
CA GLN A 1223 -10.92 -17.59 7.27
C GLN A 1223 -9.94 -17.60 6.11
N SER A 1224 -8.69 -17.17 6.32
CA SER A 1224 -7.66 -17.22 5.29
C SER A 1224 -7.22 -18.62 4.93
N ILE A 1225 -7.03 -19.52 5.89
CA ILE A 1225 -6.69 -20.92 5.64
C ILE A 1225 -7.84 -21.62 4.91
N GLU A 1226 -9.08 -21.35 5.30
CA GLU A 1226 -10.26 -21.89 4.64
C GLU A 1226 -10.38 -21.39 3.19
N ALA A 1227 -10.07 -20.12 2.94
CA ALA A 1227 -9.94 -19.60 1.58
C ALA A 1227 -8.84 -20.34 0.81
N MET A 1228 -7.65 -20.54 1.39
CA MET A 1228 -6.54 -21.27 0.77
C MET A 1228 -6.92 -22.70 0.42
N ARG A 1229 -7.62 -23.41 1.32
CA ARG A 1229 -8.17 -24.75 1.03
C ARG A 1229 -9.15 -24.71 -0.14
N ARG A 1230 -9.92 -23.62 -0.31
CA ARG A 1230 -10.79 -23.44 -1.49
C ARG A 1230 -10.04 -22.95 -2.74
N GLY A 1231 -8.71 -22.88 -2.72
CA GLY A 1231 -7.89 -22.36 -3.81
C GLY A 1231 -8.04 -20.85 -4.01
N ARG A 1232 -8.45 -20.12 -2.97
CA ARG A 1232 -8.65 -18.66 -2.95
C ARG A 1232 -7.79 -18.04 -1.84
N LEU A 1233 -7.69 -16.70 -1.80
CA LEU A 1233 -7.21 -15.99 -0.62
C LEU A 1233 -8.39 -15.26 0.04
N ALA A 1234 -8.33 -15.01 1.35
CA ALA A 1234 -9.39 -14.26 2.03
C ALA A 1234 -9.46 -12.84 1.46
N LYS A 1235 -10.66 -12.45 1.01
CA LYS A 1235 -11.02 -11.15 0.39
C LYS A 1235 -10.11 -10.71 -0.78
N GLU A 1236 -10.48 -11.19 -1.98
CA GLU A 1236 -10.73 -10.30 -3.13
C GLU A 1236 -12.22 -9.93 -3.12
#